data_AF-A0A433UPT3-F1
#
_entry.id   AF-A0A433UPT3-F1
#
_cell.length_a   1.000
_cell.length_b   1.000
_cell.length_c   1.000
_cell.angle_alpha   90.00
_cell.angle_beta   90.00
_cell.angle_gamma   90.00
#
_symmetry.space_group_name_H-M   'P 1'
#
loop_
_entity.id
_entity.type
_entity.pdbx_description
1 polymer ?
#
loop_
_entity_poly.entity_id
_entity_poly.type
_entity_poly.pdbx_seq_one_letter_code
_entity_poly.pdbx_strand_id
1 'polypeptide(L)'
;MSQSGLLELAHEKLHWPTPQEILEPSGAGPSVYARIAREKLGRTISKLSDGYGVQIGVLAGNPQGDSTETPIALVCDFPTEISEETLRKTHQLAWSFSRTPSLITTEPNRLRIWTCYEKLPKEDDIINPVIDVSKREIESFNQVSLSGQAAETLRLHWSDLVSGQFFQEHSQRFQRKQAADQMLLKNLKSVRKRLQKNELDDDTIHDLLARIIFIQFLFDRQDSEGNPALNTTLLDYLYITERLLSARYSHLADILRNHRDTYQFFRWLNGKFNGDLFPGKGATEEEREAEWQTEEQKVKQPHLNILADFVSGHVDIETGQLSLWPYYHFDVIPLEFISSIYEEFVSKESGTGVHYTPEHIVDFVLDGVLPWDSQEWDIKILDPACGSGIFLVKAFQRLIHRWEKAHPKTIQPSDLKYLLENNLFGVDVDAQAVRVASFSLYLTMLDKVEPQYYWENEFRFPRLRERQLIAADFFQEDKEGFRSVEDAAKYDLVVGNAPWGKNSIKKSLYIDSWKNRPENRNKWNTSYGNIALFFLPKAAALTKLGGQIAMMQPAMALIFNQSKPAQIFRNTLFSDFKIEEIVNLSALRFGLFKDAISPTCIITMSAIPPDGEPLTYICPKPVMTNEDDYHIVIEPDYINIIYPQEAITDPLVWTALMWGGRRDLSLLRRLNQESSIEKLKKRGIAKTRQGVPRGDRKKVENSLVNKRILESDELLDSSFLYLNAEQLPINDDPYIDSGTGLSSLSAFQLPQIILKLSWQKKSGRFRSVIIEPDNTNQGIICSESYVSIHISEENISQLNAACLAYNSKLAVYYLLLTSGRFASYIPEVNVNDLLRVPIPELSVGELQNIKTIDDIDERIRQAFEFKDSEWVLINDLFNYTLPDFKGDGASPGRKRIHRIDNSQSQNNTEPELTAYCEYFLRVLKAGFGQDKQVCATIFQEQTKNLLPVRLVAIYLNKPDSGGVHIKPIDSPNLMERLENLNKLYLERGSIEDGGIFYQRVARIYDSVELNGVKIPTIYLIKPDKIRYWTRSMALRDADKVAADIMTWRTTFDEKSQAIEESYNA
;
A
#
# COMPACT_ATOMS: atom_id res chain seq x y z
N MET A 1 -1.73 -21.15 -29.76
CA MET A 1 -2.35 -20.25 -30.75
C MET A 1 -3.73 -19.90 -30.23
N SER A 2 -4.09 -18.62 -30.27
CA SER A 2 -5.44 -18.17 -29.90
C SER A 2 -6.46 -18.73 -30.88
N GLN A 3 -7.71 -18.86 -30.44
CA GLN A 3 -8.78 -19.38 -31.28
C GLN A 3 -9.41 -18.31 -32.17
N SER A 4 -9.41 -17.04 -31.75
CA SER A 4 -9.90 -15.93 -32.60
C SER A 4 -8.89 -15.48 -33.67
N GLY A 5 -7.59 -15.70 -33.43
CA GLY A 5 -6.49 -15.11 -34.20
C GLY A 5 -6.26 -13.62 -33.91
N LEU A 6 -7.03 -13.02 -33.00
CA LEU A 6 -6.97 -11.59 -32.70
C LEU A 6 -5.91 -11.25 -31.64
N LEU A 7 -5.60 -12.20 -30.74
CA LEU A 7 -4.53 -12.01 -29.76
C LEU A 7 -3.15 -11.97 -30.44
N GLU A 8 -2.92 -12.75 -31.49
CA GLU A 8 -1.70 -12.66 -32.31
C GLU A 8 -1.57 -11.28 -32.95
N LEU A 9 -2.66 -10.74 -33.49
CA LEU A 9 -2.67 -9.41 -34.07
C LEU A 9 -2.45 -8.32 -33.02
N ALA A 10 -3.03 -8.46 -31.82
CA ALA A 10 -2.80 -7.55 -30.71
C ALA A 10 -1.33 -7.59 -30.24
N HIS A 11 -0.70 -8.77 -30.19
CA HIS A 11 0.73 -8.88 -29.95
C HIS A 11 1.55 -8.18 -31.03
N GLU A 12 1.23 -8.39 -32.31
CA GLU A 12 2.00 -7.82 -33.44
C GLU A 12 1.84 -6.30 -33.57
N LYS A 13 0.64 -5.75 -33.34
CA LYS A 13 0.32 -4.33 -33.60
C LYS A 13 0.23 -3.47 -32.35
N LEU A 14 -0.19 -4.05 -31.23
CA LEU A 14 -0.39 -3.34 -29.95
C LEU A 14 0.66 -3.73 -28.90
N HIS A 15 1.57 -4.64 -29.24
CA HIS A 15 2.69 -5.10 -28.41
C HIS A 15 2.26 -5.71 -27.07
N TRP A 16 1.06 -6.31 -27.04
CA TRP A 16 0.61 -7.08 -25.88
C TRP A 16 1.54 -8.28 -25.63
N PRO A 17 1.54 -8.87 -24.42
CA PRO A 17 2.15 -10.19 -24.21
C PRO A 17 1.68 -11.21 -25.25
N THR A 18 2.51 -12.21 -25.52
CA THR A 18 2.15 -13.24 -26.50
C THR A 18 0.85 -13.95 -26.09
N PRO A 19 0.08 -14.52 -27.04
CA PRO A 19 -1.13 -15.28 -26.70
C PRO A 19 -0.86 -16.40 -25.68
N GLN A 20 0.32 -17.01 -25.72
CA GLN A 20 0.74 -18.00 -24.73
C GLN A 20 0.90 -17.38 -23.35
N GLU A 21 1.58 -16.25 -23.22
CA GLU A 21 1.74 -15.54 -21.95
C GLU A 21 0.43 -15.02 -21.37
N ILE A 22 -0.58 -14.73 -22.21
CA ILE A 22 -1.92 -14.32 -21.75
C ILE A 22 -2.71 -15.53 -21.24
N LEU A 23 -2.73 -16.62 -22.00
CA LEU A 23 -3.57 -17.78 -21.71
C LEU A 23 -2.96 -18.71 -20.65
N GLU A 24 -1.64 -18.86 -20.67
CA GLU A 24 -0.84 -19.75 -19.83
C GLU A 24 0.47 -19.03 -19.41
N PRO A 25 0.38 -17.95 -18.60
CA PRO A 25 1.56 -17.25 -18.11
C PRO A 25 2.48 -18.20 -17.32
N SER A 26 3.79 -18.03 -17.49
CA SER A 26 4.80 -18.88 -16.83
C SER A 26 5.10 -18.47 -15.39
N GLY A 27 4.84 -17.22 -15.03
CA GLY A 27 5.09 -16.71 -13.67
C GLY A 27 4.12 -17.29 -12.65
N ALA A 28 4.60 -17.61 -11.46
CA ALA A 28 3.81 -18.33 -10.48
C ALA A 28 2.54 -17.54 -10.08
N GLY A 29 2.63 -16.22 -9.87
CA GLY A 29 1.50 -15.38 -9.49
C GLY A 29 0.42 -15.27 -10.58
N PRO A 30 0.73 -14.77 -11.79
CA PRO A 30 -0.23 -14.69 -12.90
C PRO A 30 -0.83 -16.04 -13.28
N SER A 31 -0.06 -17.15 -13.20
CA SER A 31 -0.55 -18.49 -13.50
C SER A 31 -1.66 -18.94 -12.53
N VAL A 32 -1.56 -18.57 -11.25
CA VAL A 32 -2.61 -18.83 -10.25
C VAL A 32 -3.90 -18.09 -10.63
N TYR A 33 -3.81 -16.81 -11.01
CA TYR A 33 -4.99 -16.05 -11.46
C TYR A 33 -5.60 -16.62 -12.73
N ALA A 34 -4.80 -16.95 -13.74
CA ALA A 34 -5.25 -17.54 -14.99
C ALA A 34 -5.98 -18.87 -14.76
N ARG A 35 -5.43 -19.72 -13.89
CA ARG A 35 -6.03 -21.00 -13.51
C ARG A 35 -7.37 -20.81 -12.79
N ILE A 36 -7.41 -19.96 -11.77
CA ILE A 36 -8.65 -19.68 -11.02
C ILE A 36 -9.72 -19.11 -11.95
N ALA A 37 -9.36 -18.18 -12.84
CA ALA A 37 -10.27 -17.62 -13.82
C ALA A 37 -10.84 -18.71 -14.75
N ARG A 38 -9.99 -19.62 -15.25
CA ARG A 38 -10.41 -20.73 -16.10
C ARG A 38 -11.33 -21.72 -15.38
N GLU A 39 -11.00 -22.06 -14.13
CA GLU A 39 -11.80 -22.96 -13.29
C GLU A 39 -13.18 -22.36 -12.97
N LYS A 40 -13.23 -21.07 -12.60
CA LYS A 40 -14.46 -20.41 -12.13
C LYS A 40 -15.36 -19.88 -13.26
N LEU A 41 -14.78 -19.32 -14.34
CA LEU A 41 -15.55 -18.75 -15.45
C LEU A 41 -15.78 -19.75 -16.59
N GLY A 42 -14.74 -20.53 -16.92
CA GLY A 42 -14.73 -21.39 -18.12
C GLY A 42 -15.84 -22.42 -18.13
N ARG A 43 -16.11 -23.05 -16.99
CA ARG A 43 -17.18 -24.07 -16.84
C ARG A 43 -18.54 -23.50 -17.22
N THR A 44 -18.89 -22.34 -16.69
CA THR A 44 -20.18 -21.70 -16.92
C THR A 44 -20.32 -21.19 -18.34
N ILE A 45 -19.28 -20.52 -18.88
CA ILE A 45 -19.32 -19.94 -20.23
C ILE A 45 -19.42 -21.05 -21.29
N SER A 46 -18.66 -22.15 -21.12
CA SER A 46 -18.65 -23.27 -22.08
C SER A 46 -20.00 -23.98 -22.27
N LYS A 47 -20.94 -23.80 -21.33
CA LYS A 47 -22.28 -24.41 -21.36
C LYS A 47 -23.34 -23.52 -22.01
N LEU A 48 -22.99 -22.28 -22.33
CA LEU A 48 -23.85 -21.36 -23.07
C LEU A 48 -23.93 -21.81 -24.53
N SER A 49 -25.02 -21.43 -25.20
CA SER A 49 -25.38 -21.90 -26.55
C SER A 49 -24.27 -21.69 -27.59
N ASP A 50 -23.49 -20.62 -27.47
CA ASP A 50 -22.40 -20.21 -28.36
C ASP A 50 -21.08 -19.92 -27.61
N GLY A 51 -20.97 -20.31 -26.33
CA GLY A 51 -19.76 -20.12 -25.50
C GLY A 51 -18.73 -21.26 -25.62
N TYR A 52 -18.98 -22.26 -26.44
CA TYR A 52 -18.10 -23.43 -26.61
C TYR A 52 -16.74 -23.05 -27.19
N GLY A 53 -15.67 -23.63 -26.64
CA GLY A 53 -14.29 -23.42 -27.11
C GLY A 53 -13.59 -22.21 -26.51
N VAL A 54 -14.27 -21.37 -25.71
CA VAL A 54 -13.66 -20.19 -25.07
C VAL A 54 -12.34 -20.53 -24.36
N GLN A 55 -11.31 -19.74 -24.64
CA GLN A 55 -10.05 -19.79 -23.89
C GLN A 55 -10.01 -18.63 -22.90
N ILE A 56 -9.68 -18.93 -21.65
CA ILE A 56 -9.63 -17.93 -20.58
C ILE A 56 -8.21 -17.81 -20.05
N GLY A 57 -7.74 -16.57 -19.99
CA GLY A 57 -6.45 -16.18 -19.48
C GLY A 57 -6.50 -14.83 -18.75
N VAL A 58 -5.33 -14.26 -18.50
CA VAL A 58 -5.18 -12.96 -17.86
C VAL A 58 -4.13 -12.13 -18.58
N LEU A 59 -4.41 -10.84 -18.71
CA LEU A 59 -3.43 -9.87 -19.17
C LEU A 59 -2.71 -9.32 -17.94
N ALA A 60 -1.52 -9.84 -17.64
CA ALA A 60 -0.72 -9.44 -16.49
C ALA A 60 0.41 -8.49 -16.90
N GLY A 61 0.74 -7.52 -16.03
CA GLY A 61 1.84 -6.57 -16.27
C GLY A 61 3.19 -7.25 -16.42
N ASN A 62 3.47 -8.24 -15.57
CA ASN A 62 4.59 -9.17 -15.71
C ASN A 62 4.05 -10.61 -15.77
N PRO A 63 3.85 -11.22 -16.96
CA PRO A 63 3.34 -12.58 -17.09
C PRO A 63 4.31 -13.66 -16.61
N GLN A 64 5.56 -13.29 -16.34
CA GLN A 64 6.63 -14.20 -15.91
C GLN A 64 7.01 -14.00 -14.44
N GLY A 65 6.39 -13.02 -13.75
CA GLY A 65 6.68 -12.71 -12.35
C GLY A 65 6.04 -13.68 -11.37
N ASP A 66 6.67 -13.84 -10.22
CA ASP A 66 6.18 -14.71 -9.14
C ASP A 66 5.26 -13.98 -8.13
N SER A 67 5.19 -12.65 -8.22
CA SER A 67 4.36 -11.82 -7.35
C SER A 67 2.86 -11.96 -7.65
N THR A 68 2.04 -11.78 -6.62
CA THR A 68 0.58 -11.87 -6.70
C THR A 68 -0.03 -10.56 -7.23
N GLU A 69 0.58 -9.98 -8.27
CA GLU A 69 0.07 -8.74 -8.86
C GLU A 69 -1.30 -8.96 -9.50
N THR A 70 -2.24 -8.08 -9.17
CA THR A 70 -3.56 -8.08 -9.79
C THR A 70 -3.41 -7.88 -11.31
N PRO A 71 -3.94 -8.79 -12.15
CA PRO A 71 -3.88 -8.62 -13.59
C PRO A 71 -4.63 -7.38 -14.08
N ILE A 72 -4.17 -6.80 -15.18
CA ILE A 72 -4.79 -5.65 -15.87
C ILE A 72 -6.20 -6.03 -16.35
N ALA A 73 -6.34 -7.24 -16.90
CA ALA A 73 -7.62 -7.74 -17.38
C ALA A 73 -7.75 -9.26 -17.27
N LEU A 74 -8.98 -9.73 -17.11
CA LEU A 74 -9.39 -11.07 -17.54
C LEU A 74 -9.48 -11.09 -19.07
N VAL A 75 -9.01 -12.15 -19.73
CA VAL A 75 -9.14 -12.31 -21.19
C VAL A 75 -9.99 -13.53 -21.50
N CYS A 76 -11.08 -13.33 -22.24
CA CYS A 76 -11.94 -14.39 -22.80
C CYS A 76 -11.84 -14.37 -24.33
N ASP A 77 -11.17 -15.38 -24.89
CA ASP A 77 -10.95 -15.53 -26.33
C ASP A 77 -11.94 -16.52 -26.92
N PHE A 78 -12.84 -16.02 -27.77
CA PHE A 78 -13.92 -16.80 -28.39
C PHE A 78 -13.56 -17.16 -29.85
N PRO A 79 -13.77 -18.43 -30.27
CA PRO A 79 -13.50 -18.87 -31.63
C PRO A 79 -14.48 -18.28 -32.67
N THR A 80 -15.65 -17.83 -32.23
CA THR A 80 -16.74 -17.33 -33.09
C THR A 80 -17.31 -16.04 -32.52
N GLU A 81 -18.12 -15.34 -33.32
CA GLU A 81 -18.94 -14.25 -32.80
C GLU A 81 -20.00 -14.82 -31.83
N ILE A 82 -20.20 -14.13 -30.70
CA ILE A 82 -21.08 -14.56 -29.62
C ILE A 82 -22.26 -13.62 -29.42
N SER A 83 -23.36 -14.19 -28.95
CA SER A 83 -24.61 -13.49 -28.65
C SER A 83 -24.46 -12.50 -27.50
N GLU A 84 -25.36 -11.52 -27.46
CA GLU A 84 -25.42 -10.55 -26.37
C GLU A 84 -25.70 -11.23 -25.01
N GLU A 85 -26.44 -12.34 -25.00
CA GLU A 85 -26.70 -13.14 -23.80
C GLU A 85 -25.39 -13.70 -23.22
N THR A 86 -24.55 -14.31 -24.06
CA THR A 86 -23.26 -14.86 -23.65
C THR A 86 -22.27 -13.77 -23.23
N LEU A 87 -22.24 -12.64 -23.92
CA LEU A 87 -21.43 -11.48 -23.52
C LEU A 87 -21.86 -10.95 -22.15
N ARG A 88 -23.18 -10.80 -21.92
CA ARG A 88 -23.74 -10.34 -20.65
C ARG A 88 -23.40 -11.29 -19.51
N LYS A 89 -23.53 -12.60 -19.74
CA LYS A 89 -23.18 -13.60 -18.73
C LYS A 89 -21.68 -13.61 -18.42
N THR A 90 -20.84 -13.49 -19.45
CA THR A 90 -19.38 -13.38 -19.29
C THR A 90 -18.99 -12.14 -18.47
N HIS A 91 -19.59 -10.99 -18.79
CA HIS A 91 -19.39 -9.75 -18.03
C HIS A 91 -19.85 -9.88 -16.56
N GLN A 92 -21.00 -10.54 -16.33
CA GLN A 92 -21.50 -10.79 -14.97
C GLN A 92 -20.52 -11.62 -14.12
N LEU A 93 -19.97 -12.68 -14.71
CA LEU A 93 -19.00 -13.54 -14.04
C LEU A 93 -17.71 -12.78 -13.75
N ALA A 94 -17.20 -11.98 -14.70
CA ALA A 94 -16.02 -11.15 -14.51
C ALA A 94 -16.22 -10.05 -13.45
N TRP A 95 -17.40 -9.41 -13.41
CA TRP A 95 -17.77 -8.46 -12.35
C TRP A 95 -17.81 -9.14 -10.98
N SER A 96 -18.37 -10.36 -10.90
CA SER A 96 -18.41 -11.17 -9.68
C SER A 96 -17.03 -11.66 -9.23
N PHE A 97 -16.10 -11.88 -10.18
CA PHE A 97 -14.72 -12.29 -9.89
C PHE A 97 -13.97 -11.23 -9.08
N SER A 98 -14.27 -9.95 -9.32
CA SER A 98 -13.82 -8.80 -8.51
C SER A 98 -12.31 -8.66 -8.28
N ARG A 99 -11.47 -9.47 -8.95
CA ARG A 99 -10.01 -9.49 -8.85
C ARG A 99 -9.29 -8.72 -9.95
N THR A 100 -9.95 -8.31 -11.02
CA THR A 100 -9.36 -7.49 -12.10
C THR A 100 -10.20 -6.24 -12.33
N PRO A 101 -9.62 -5.12 -12.80
CA PRO A 101 -10.38 -3.91 -13.10
C PRO A 101 -11.15 -4.01 -14.41
N SER A 102 -10.69 -4.85 -15.35
CA SER A 102 -11.30 -4.99 -16.67
C SER A 102 -11.45 -6.44 -17.13
N LEU A 103 -12.33 -6.62 -18.11
CA LEU A 103 -12.53 -7.83 -18.90
C LEU A 103 -12.26 -7.48 -20.36
N ILE A 104 -11.51 -8.32 -21.05
CA ILE A 104 -11.25 -8.24 -22.48
C ILE A 104 -11.92 -9.45 -23.13
N THR A 105 -12.74 -9.19 -24.15
CA THR A 105 -13.32 -10.25 -24.99
C THR A 105 -12.79 -10.11 -26.40
N THR A 106 -12.25 -11.19 -26.95
CA THR A 106 -11.80 -11.27 -28.33
C THR A 106 -12.68 -12.24 -29.12
N GLU A 107 -13.12 -11.79 -30.28
CA GLU A 107 -13.85 -12.55 -31.30
C GLU A 107 -13.09 -12.40 -32.63
N PRO A 108 -13.31 -13.23 -33.66
CA PRO A 108 -12.51 -13.20 -34.89
C PRO A 108 -12.37 -11.83 -35.58
N ASN A 109 -13.37 -10.96 -35.43
CA ASN A 109 -13.42 -9.65 -36.08
C ASN A 109 -13.38 -8.46 -35.10
N ARG A 110 -13.35 -8.69 -33.78
CA ARG A 110 -13.65 -7.63 -32.80
C ARG A 110 -12.97 -7.85 -31.46
N LEU A 111 -12.44 -6.76 -30.89
CA LEU A 111 -11.88 -6.70 -29.54
C LEU A 111 -12.68 -5.69 -28.72
N ARG A 112 -13.10 -6.09 -27.52
CA ARG A 112 -13.79 -5.19 -26.59
C ARG A 112 -13.15 -5.20 -25.22
N ILE A 113 -13.10 -4.02 -24.60
CA ILE A 113 -12.73 -3.85 -23.19
C ILE A 113 -13.95 -3.45 -22.40
N TRP A 114 -14.22 -4.18 -21.33
CA TRP A 114 -15.31 -3.96 -20.38
C TRP A 114 -14.73 -3.60 -19.02
N THR A 115 -15.47 -2.81 -18.24
CA THR A 115 -15.12 -2.53 -16.84
C THR A 115 -15.74 -3.57 -15.93
N CYS A 116 -14.95 -4.13 -15.01
CA CYS A 116 -15.42 -5.01 -13.95
C CYS A 116 -15.89 -4.24 -12.71
N TYR A 117 -15.96 -2.91 -12.79
CA TYR A 117 -16.41 -2.02 -11.71
C TYR A 117 -17.70 -1.27 -12.06
N GLU A 118 -18.47 -1.72 -13.04
CA GLU A 118 -19.82 -1.23 -13.29
C GLU A 118 -20.82 -2.35 -13.15
N LYS A 119 -21.92 -2.06 -12.45
CA LYS A 119 -23.06 -2.97 -12.36
C LYS A 119 -23.69 -3.12 -13.74
N LEU A 120 -24.09 -4.35 -14.07
CA LEU A 120 -24.83 -4.65 -15.29
C LEU A 120 -26.15 -3.84 -15.39
N PRO A 121 -26.43 -3.22 -16.55
CA PRO A 121 -27.72 -2.63 -16.89
C PRO A 121 -28.89 -3.64 -16.78
N LYS A 122 -30.14 -3.15 -16.87
CA LYS A 122 -31.31 -4.05 -16.85
C LYS A 122 -31.33 -4.94 -18.11
N GLU A 123 -32.14 -5.99 -18.07
CA GLU A 123 -32.18 -7.04 -19.10
C GLU A 123 -32.47 -6.50 -20.51
N ASP A 124 -33.31 -5.46 -20.61
CA ASP A 124 -33.64 -4.78 -21.88
C ASP A 124 -32.60 -3.72 -22.32
N ASP A 125 -31.63 -3.38 -21.46
CA ASP A 125 -30.65 -2.33 -21.72
C ASP A 125 -29.40 -2.93 -22.41
N ILE A 126 -28.94 -2.28 -23.49
CA ILE A 126 -27.72 -2.67 -24.22
C ILE A 126 -26.50 -2.48 -23.31
N ILE A 127 -25.66 -3.51 -23.22
CA ILE A 127 -24.34 -3.41 -22.56
C ILE A 127 -23.34 -2.66 -23.44
N ASN A 128 -22.71 -1.63 -22.90
CA ASN A 128 -21.75 -0.81 -23.64
C ASN A 128 -20.32 -1.09 -23.17
N PRO A 129 -19.41 -1.58 -24.02
CA PRO A 129 -18.00 -1.68 -23.67
C PRO A 129 -17.37 -0.29 -23.47
N VAL A 130 -16.21 -0.24 -22.83
CA VAL A 130 -15.40 0.98 -22.70
C VAL A 130 -14.72 1.30 -24.03
N ILE A 131 -14.14 0.27 -24.66
CA ILE A 131 -13.59 0.34 -26.01
C ILE A 131 -14.15 -0.82 -26.82
N ASP A 132 -14.43 -0.55 -28.09
CA ASP A 132 -14.87 -1.53 -29.07
C ASP A 132 -14.18 -1.25 -30.41
N VAL A 133 -13.27 -2.15 -30.81
CA VAL A 133 -12.48 -2.01 -32.05
C VAL A 133 -12.61 -3.24 -32.94
N SER A 134 -12.67 -3.00 -34.24
CA SER A 134 -12.65 -4.05 -35.25
C SER A 134 -11.23 -4.49 -35.59
N LYS A 135 -11.10 -5.70 -36.13
CA LYS A 135 -9.83 -6.24 -36.63
C LYS A 135 -9.13 -5.30 -37.63
N ARG A 136 -9.89 -4.67 -38.53
CA ARG A 136 -9.35 -3.74 -39.54
C ARG A 136 -8.73 -2.49 -38.92
N GLU A 137 -9.31 -2.00 -37.82
CA GLU A 137 -8.77 -0.85 -37.10
C GLU A 137 -7.42 -1.20 -36.47
N ILE A 138 -7.28 -2.39 -35.88
CA ILE A 138 -5.99 -2.87 -35.34
C ILE A 138 -4.95 -3.07 -36.47
N GLU A 139 -5.34 -3.65 -37.61
CA GLU A 139 -4.45 -3.85 -38.77
C GLU A 139 -3.91 -2.53 -39.34
N SER A 140 -4.69 -1.45 -39.24
CA SER A 140 -4.33 -0.12 -39.75
C SER A 140 -3.57 0.76 -38.74
N PHE A 141 -3.18 0.23 -37.58
CA PHE A 141 -2.52 0.97 -36.49
C PHE A 141 -1.29 1.78 -36.92
N ASN A 142 -0.48 1.26 -37.85
CA ASN A 142 0.73 1.92 -38.34
C ASN A 142 0.48 2.96 -39.45
N GLN A 143 -0.76 3.16 -39.87
CA GLN A 143 -1.11 4.13 -40.89
C GLN A 143 -1.43 5.48 -40.24
N VAL A 144 -0.69 6.51 -40.65
CA VAL A 144 -0.87 7.90 -40.20
C VAL A 144 -2.24 8.41 -40.66
N SER A 145 -3.30 8.14 -39.89
CA SER A 145 -4.62 8.71 -40.12
C SER A 145 -4.95 9.71 -39.01
N LEU A 146 -5.37 10.90 -39.41
CA LEU A 146 -5.80 12.02 -38.54
C LEU A 146 -7.21 11.79 -37.93
N SER A 147 -7.68 10.54 -37.84
CA SER A 147 -9.03 10.22 -37.37
C SER A 147 -9.08 10.04 -35.85
N GLY A 148 -10.23 10.35 -35.23
CA GLY A 148 -10.46 10.05 -33.82
C GLY A 148 -10.39 8.55 -33.48
N GLN A 149 -10.66 7.68 -34.46
CA GLN A 149 -10.62 6.21 -34.33
C GLN A 149 -9.19 5.66 -34.16
N ALA A 150 -8.19 6.26 -34.82
CA ALA A 150 -6.79 5.91 -34.62
C ALA A 150 -6.30 6.27 -33.19
N ALA A 151 -6.88 7.32 -32.59
CA ALA A 151 -6.55 7.73 -31.23
C ALA A 151 -7.08 6.74 -30.18
N GLU A 152 -8.26 6.14 -30.38
CA GLU A 152 -8.81 5.12 -29.49
C GLU A 152 -8.01 3.81 -29.55
N THR A 153 -7.59 3.39 -30.75
CA THR A 153 -6.73 2.20 -30.93
C THR A 153 -5.36 2.38 -30.28
N LEU A 154 -4.81 3.62 -30.27
CA LEU A 154 -3.58 3.96 -29.53
C LEU A 154 -3.70 3.73 -28.02
N ARG A 155 -4.89 3.86 -27.44
CA ARG A 155 -5.10 3.60 -26.00
C ARG A 155 -5.10 2.13 -25.63
N LEU A 156 -5.16 1.25 -26.63
CA LEU A 156 -5.01 -0.19 -26.46
C LEU A 156 -3.55 -0.62 -26.52
N HIS A 157 -2.61 0.26 -26.85
CA HIS A 157 -1.20 -0.08 -26.88
C HIS A 157 -0.70 -0.52 -25.49
N TRP A 158 0.19 -1.51 -25.44
CA TRP A 158 0.67 -2.12 -24.19
C TRP A 158 1.21 -1.10 -23.17
N SER A 159 1.95 -0.08 -23.65
CA SER A 159 2.46 1.00 -22.79
C SER A 159 1.37 1.80 -22.08
N ASP A 160 0.21 2.01 -22.70
CA ASP A 160 -0.90 2.78 -22.12
C ASP A 160 -1.68 1.94 -21.09
N LEU A 161 -1.82 0.64 -21.33
CA LEU A 161 -2.45 -0.30 -20.41
C LEU A 161 -1.60 -0.51 -19.15
N VAL A 162 -0.32 -0.85 -19.31
CA VAL A 162 0.58 -1.19 -18.19
C VAL A 162 0.98 0.04 -17.37
N SER A 163 0.97 1.24 -17.97
CA SER A 163 1.23 2.50 -17.25
C SER A 163 0.03 3.03 -16.46
N GLY A 164 -1.15 2.44 -16.65
CA GLY A 164 -2.38 2.90 -16.03
C GLY A 164 -3.06 4.08 -16.73
N GLN A 165 -2.47 4.60 -17.81
CA GLN A 165 -2.97 5.79 -18.51
C GLN A 165 -4.39 5.55 -19.04
N PHE A 166 -4.66 4.35 -19.56
CA PHE A 166 -5.98 3.94 -20.04
C PHE A 166 -7.06 4.09 -18.95
N PHE A 167 -6.80 3.57 -17.74
CA PHE A 167 -7.76 3.62 -16.63
C PHE A 167 -7.96 5.04 -16.08
N GLN A 168 -6.92 5.88 -16.11
CA GLN A 168 -7.02 7.28 -15.70
C GLN A 168 -7.94 8.08 -16.62
N GLU A 169 -7.77 7.93 -17.94
CA GLU A 169 -8.59 8.62 -18.94
C GLU A 169 -10.07 8.18 -18.88
N HIS A 170 -10.33 6.93 -18.50
CA HIS A 170 -11.67 6.36 -18.36
C HIS A 170 -12.14 6.25 -16.89
N SER A 171 -11.53 7.00 -15.96
CA SER A 171 -11.73 6.86 -14.51
C SER A 171 -13.18 6.93 -14.03
N GLN A 172 -14.06 7.61 -14.78
CA GLN A 172 -15.51 7.65 -14.48
C GLN A 172 -16.18 6.28 -14.53
N ARG A 173 -15.71 5.37 -15.39
CA ARG A 173 -16.23 4.01 -15.56
C ARG A 173 -15.49 2.96 -14.73
N PHE A 174 -14.33 3.30 -14.18
CA PHE A 174 -13.51 2.41 -13.35
C PHE A 174 -13.58 2.79 -11.87
N GLN A 175 -14.80 2.91 -11.32
CA GLN A 175 -15.03 3.28 -9.92
C GLN A 175 -15.20 2.04 -9.01
N ARG A 176 -14.16 1.64 -8.29
CA ARG A 176 -14.14 0.42 -7.45
C ARG A 176 -15.31 0.27 -6.47
N LYS A 177 -15.89 1.37 -5.98
CA LYS A 177 -17.08 1.36 -5.09
C LYS A 177 -18.31 0.63 -5.67
N GLN A 178 -18.32 0.39 -6.98
CA GLN A 178 -19.39 -0.29 -7.71
C GLN A 178 -19.04 -1.77 -8.07
N ALA A 179 -17.89 -2.27 -7.59
CA ALA A 179 -17.53 -3.68 -7.73
C ALA A 179 -18.45 -4.60 -6.90
N ALA A 180 -18.55 -5.87 -7.30
CA ALA A 180 -19.51 -6.81 -6.71
C ALA A 180 -19.24 -7.06 -5.22
N ASP A 181 -17.97 -7.18 -4.83
CA ASP A 181 -17.51 -7.31 -3.44
C ASP A 181 -17.98 -6.12 -2.57
N GLN A 182 -17.80 -4.88 -3.04
CA GLN A 182 -18.24 -3.69 -2.30
C GLN A 182 -19.75 -3.63 -2.11
N MET A 183 -20.51 -4.07 -3.11
CA MET A 183 -21.96 -4.13 -3.02
C MET A 183 -22.44 -5.21 -2.04
N LEU A 184 -21.75 -6.36 -1.98
CA LEU A 184 -22.06 -7.43 -1.04
C LEU A 184 -21.80 -6.99 0.41
N LEU A 185 -20.68 -6.32 0.69
CA LEU A 185 -20.40 -5.71 2.01
C LEU A 185 -21.51 -4.75 2.42
N LYS A 186 -21.94 -3.89 1.49
CA LYS A 186 -23.02 -2.93 1.72
C LYS A 186 -24.33 -3.62 2.09
N ASN A 187 -24.71 -4.68 1.37
CA ASN A 187 -25.94 -5.43 1.65
C ASN A 187 -25.88 -6.13 3.02
N LEU A 188 -24.76 -6.77 3.36
CA LEU A 188 -24.60 -7.46 4.63
C LEU A 188 -24.65 -6.51 5.83
N LYS A 189 -24.08 -5.31 5.72
CA LYS A 189 -24.26 -4.24 6.73
C LYS A 189 -25.73 -3.90 6.96
N SER A 190 -26.51 -3.84 5.88
CA SER A 190 -27.94 -3.53 5.98
C SER A 190 -28.71 -4.67 6.63
N VAL A 191 -28.41 -5.92 6.26
CA VAL A 191 -28.98 -7.14 6.89
C VAL A 191 -28.71 -7.13 8.39
N ARG A 192 -27.47 -6.92 8.81
CA ARG A 192 -27.10 -6.86 10.24
C ARG A 192 -27.90 -5.81 10.99
N LYS A 193 -27.95 -4.57 10.48
CA LYS A 193 -28.74 -3.49 11.11
C LYS A 193 -30.22 -3.86 11.24
N ARG A 194 -30.79 -4.52 10.23
CA ARG A 194 -32.18 -4.99 10.27
C ARG A 194 -32.36 -6.10 11.32
N LEU A 195 -31.44 -7.04 11.43
CA LEU A 195 -31.49 -8.10 12.45
C LEU A 195 -31.35 -7.54 13.87
N GLN A 196 -30.42 -6.61 14.10
CA GLN A 196 -30.27 -5.90 15.38
C GLN A 196 -31.54 -5.14 15.76
N LYS A 197 -32.19 -4.48 14.79
CA LYS A 197 -33.47 -3.79 15.00
C LYS A 197 -34.62 -4.75 15.38
N ASN A 198 -34.49 -6.03 15.03
CA ASN A 198 -35.42 -7.09 15.46
C ASN A 198 -34.94 -7.79 16.74
N GLU A 199 -34.07 -7.16 17.53
CA GLU A 199 -33.67 -7.62 18.88
C GLU A 199 -32.86 -8.93 18.90
N LEU A 200 -32.19 -9.28 17.79
CA LEU A 200 -31.24 -10.39 17.77
C LEU A 200 -29.84 -9.90 18.22
N ASP A 201 -29.20 -10.66 19.11
CA ASP A 201 -27.85 -10.34 19.59
C ASP A 201 -26.76 -10.55 18.52
N ASP A 202 -25.66 -9.79 18.63
CA ASP A 202 -24.60 -9.78 17.63
C ASP A 202 -23.92 -11.14 17.46
N ASP A 203 -23.72 -11.90 18.55
CA ASP A 203 -23.14 -13.26 18.49
C ASP A 203 -24.00 -14.18 17.61
N THR A 204 -25.32 -14.19 17.83
CA THR A 204 -26.26 -14.99 17.05
C THR A 204 -26.36 -14.51 15.60
N ILE A 205 -26.32 -13.19 15.36
CA ILE A 205 -26.30 -12.64 14.00
C ILE A 205 -25.07 -13.13 13.23
N HIS A 206 -23.89 -13.05 13.83
CA HIS A 206 -22.64 -13.46 13.19
C HIS A 206 -22.64 -14.95 12.85
N ASP A 207 -23.09 -15.79 13.78
CA ASP A 207 -23.20 -17.25 13.57
C ASP A 207 -24.18 -17.60 12.46
N LEU A 208 -25.34 -16.94 12.42
CA LEU A 208 -26.33 -17.13 11.35
C LEU A 208 -25.78 -16.67 10.00
N LEU A 209 -25.19 -15.48 9.91
CA LEU A 209 -24.62 -15.00 8.64
C LEU A 209 -23.56 -15.96 8.11
N ALA A 210 -22.72 -16.55 8.98
CA ALA A 210 -21.64 -17.46 8.56
C ALA A 210 -22.23 -18.72 7.98
N ARG A 211 -23.19 -19.29 8.70
CA ARG A 211 -23.91 -20.49 8.31
C ARG A 211 -24.70 -20.28 7.02
N ILE A 212 -25.35 -19.14 6.85
CA ILE A 212 -26.12 -18.84 5.64
C ILE A 212 -25.20 -18.66 4.42
N ILE A 213 -24.09 -17.94 4.56
CA ILE A 213 -23.10 -17.79 3.48
C ILE A 213 -22.50 -19.16 3.12
N PHE A 214 -22.17 -19.98 4.12
CA PHE A 214 -21.67 -21.35 3.92
C PHE A 214 -22.66 -22.20 3.11
N ILE A 215 -23.94 -22.19 3.51
CA ILE A 215 -24.96 -23.00 2.84
C ILE A 215 -25.21 -22.48 1.43
N GLN A 216 -25.27 -21.16 1.25
CA GLN A 216 -25.42 -20.55 -0.07
C GLN A 216 -24.23 -20.90 -0.97
N PHE A 217 -23.01 -20.91 -0.44
CA PHE A 217 -21.84 -21.40 -1.17
C PHE A 217 -22.03 -22.83 -1.65
N LEU A 218 -22.59 -23.74 -0.84
CA LEU A 218 -22.88 -25.11 -1.28
C LEU A 218 -23.99 -25.19 -2.36
N PHE A 219 -24.95 -24.26 -2.39
CA PHE A 219 -25.96 -24.17 -3.46
C PHE A 219 -25.39 -23.63 -4.78
N ASP A 220 -24.34 -22.81 -4.72
CA ASP A 220 -23.73 -22.21 -5.91
C ASP A 220 -22.53 -23.03 -6.40
N ARG A 221 -21.87 -23.79 -5.52
CA ARG A 221 -20.66 -24.58 -5.81
C ARG A 221 -21.00 -25.76 -6.70
N GLN A 222 -20.45 -25.78 -7.91
CA GLN A 222 -20.69 -26.82 -8.90
C GLN A 222 -19.53 -27.82 -9.01
N ASP A 223 -19.88 -29.10 -9.21
CA ASP A 223 -18.92 -30.15 -9.54
C ASP A 223 -18.38 -30.05 -10.98
N SER A 224 -17.51 -30.98 -11.37
CA SER A 224 -16.98 -31.07 -12.74
C SER A 224 -18.06 -31.20 -13.83
N GLU A 225 -19.25 -31.69 -13.49
CA GLU A 225 -20.38 -31.84 -14.42
C GLU A 225 -21.31 -30.61 -14.42
N GLY A 226 -21.15 -29.69 -13.46
CA GLY A 226 -21.99 -28.50 -13.27
C GLY A 226 -23.13 -28.66 -12.31
N ASN A 227 -23.22 -29.79 -11.62
CA ASN A 227 -24.27 -30.02 -10.66
C ASN A 227 -23.90 -29.30 -9.36
N PRO A 228 -24.79 -28.49 -8.79
CA PRO A 228 -24.57 -27.89 -7.49
C PRO A 228 -24.39 -28.93 -6.38
N ALA A 229 -23.55 -28.63 -5.39
CA ALA A 229 -23.32 -29.50 -4.23
C ALA A 229 -24.63 -29.76 -3.48
N LEU A 230 -25.38 -28.70 -3.19
CA LEU A 230 -26.77 -28.77 -2.76
C LEU A 230 -27.68 -28.55 -3.97
N ASN A 231 -28.36 -29.61 -4.38
CA ASN A 231 -29.27 -29.59 -5.52
C ASN A 231 -30.65 -30.15 -5.17
N THR A 232 -31.60 -29.98 -6.08
CA THR A 232 -33.00 -30.42 -5.92
C THR A 232 -33.13 -31.91 -5.65
N THR A 233 -32.26 -32.74 -6.22
CA THR A 233 -32.28 -34.20 -5.99
C THR A 233 -31.99 -34.55 -4.54
N LEU A 234 -30.97 -33.91 -3.94
CA LEU A 234 -30.64 -34.10 -2.54
C LEU A 234 -31.75 -33.56 -1.61
N LEU A 235 -32.31 -32.38 -1.93
CA LEU A 235 -33.42 -31.82 -1.15
C LEU A 235 -34.67 -32.69 -1.23
N ASP A 236 -34.99 -33.24 -2.40
CA ASP A 236 -36.07 -34.20 -2.57
C ASP A 236 -35.82 -35.49 -1.79
N TYR A 237 -34.58 -35.98 -1.72
CA TYR A 237 -34.22 -37.10 -0.84
C TYR A 237 -34.49 -36.78 0.64
N LEU A 238 -34.11 -35.59 1.11
CA LEU A 238 -34.36 -35.15 2.49
C LEU A 238 -35.85 -35.00 2.82
N TYR A 239 -36.67 -34.63 1.84
CA TYR A 239 -38.12 -34.53 1.98
C TYR A 239 -38.80 -35.90 1.91
N ILE A 240 -38.57 -36.67 0.85
CA ILE A 240 -39.31 -37.90 0.54
C ILE A 240 -38.83 -39.07 1.40
N THR A 241 -37.51 -39.25 1.52
CA THR A 241 -36.91 -40.44 2.11
C THR A 241 -36.64 -40.23 3.60
N GLU A 242 -35.88 -39.20 3.95
CA GLU A 242 -35.52 -38.91 5.36
C GLU A 242 -36.66 -38.28 6.16
N ARG A 243 -37.69 -37.73 5.47
CA ARG A 243 -38.80 -36.96 6.08
C ARG A 243 -38.31 -35.85 7.01
N LEU A 244 -37.12 -35.32 6.72
CA LEU A 244 -36.47 -34.28 7.50
C LEU A 244 -37.07 -32.92 7.18
N LEU A 245 -37.38 -32.66 5.90
CA LEU A 245 -38.06 -31.45 5.44
C LEU A 245 -39.57 -31.69 5.36
N SER A 246 -40.37 -30.64 5.54
CA SER A 246 -41.84 -30.71 5.47
C SER A 246 -42.41 -30.47 4.07
N ALA A 247 -41.60 -29.92 3.16
CA ALA A 247 -41.97 -29.63 1.77
C ALA A 247 -40.77 -29.83 0.82
N ARG A 248 -41.05 -29.80 -0.49
CA ARG A 248 -40.02 -29.73 -1.53
C ARG A 248 -39.50 -28.31 -1.66
N TYR A 249 -38.19 -28.18 -1.74
CA TYR A 249 -37.48 -26.90 -1.88
C TYR A 249 -36.46 -27.00 -3.00
N SER A 250 -36.19 -25.87 -3.67
CA SER A 250 -35.14 -25.77 -4.70
C SER A 250 -34.02 -24.81 -4.33
N HIS A 251 -34.27 -23.84 -3.43
CA HIS A 251 -33.28 -22.84 -3.02
C HIS A 251 -33.28 -22.63 -1.50
N LEU A 252 -32.15 -22.15 -0.97
CA LEU A 252 -31.99 -21.82 0.45
C LEU A 252 -33.03 -20.81 0.93
N ALA A 253 -33.33 -19.79 0.12
CA ALA A 253 -34.30 -18.75 0.46
C ALA A 253 -35.65 -19.33 0.88
N ASP A 254 -36.12 -20.38 0.21
CA ASP A 254 -37.41 -21.00 0.47
C ASP A 254 -37.41 -21.81 1.77
N ILE A 255 -36.30 -22.49 2.08
CA ILE A 255 -36.10 -23.20 3.35
C ILE A 255 -36.15 -22.21 4.51
N LEU A 256 -35.48 -21.05 4.37
CA LEU A 256 -35.45 -19.99 5.40
C LEU A 256 -36.84 -19.38 5.69
N ARG A 257 -37.79 -19.47 4.76
CA ARG A 257 -39.19 -19.06 5.01
C ARG A 257 -39.93 -20.00 5.97
N ASN A 258 -39.33 -21.13 6.36
CA ASN A 258 -39.88 -22.08 7.33
C ASN A 258 -38.88 -22.35 8.46
N HIS A 259 -39.16 -21.81 9.64
CA HIS A 259 -38.30 -21.92 10.83
C HIS A 259 -37.98 -23.36 11.23
N ARG A 260 -38.98 -24.25 11.25
CA ARG A 260 -38.78 -25.65 11.63
C ARG A 260 -37.84 -26.36 10.66
N ASP A 261 -38.13 -26.25 9.36
CA ASP A 261 -37.33 -26.92 8.33
C ASP A 261 -35.92 -26.33 8.25
N THR A 262 -35.76 -25.03 8.50
CA THR A 262 -34.44 -24.38 8.62
C THR A 262 -33.58 -25.03 9.71
N TYR A 263 -34.10 -25.17 10.93
CA TYR A 263 -33.33 -25.73 12.04
C TYR A 263 -33.09 -27.24 11.89
N GLN A 264 -34.04 -27.98 11.32
CA GLN A 264 -33.81 -29.38 10.96
C GLN A 264 -32.70 -29.52 9.92
N PHE A 265 -32.70 -28.65 8.91
CA PHE A 265 -31.67 -28.63 7.88
C PHE A 265 -30.29 -28.25 8.44
N PHE A 266 -30.22 -27.24 9.32
CA PHE A 266 -28.97 -26.87 10.00
C PHE A 266 -28.41 -28.02 10.84
N ARG A 267 -29.26 -28.72 11.61
CA ARG A 267 -28.85 -29.87 12.42
C ARG A 267 -28.35 -31.02 11.53
N TRP A 268 -28.99 -31.27 10.39
CA TRP A 268 -28.55 -32.27 9.42
C TRP A 268 -27.16 -31.95 8.84
N LEU A 269 -26.95 -30.69 8.41
CA LEU A 269 -25.67 -30.23 7.90
C LEU A 269 -24.56 -30.32 8.97
N ASN A 270 -24.84 -29.95 10.22
CA ASN A 270 -23.90 -30.15 11.32
C ASN A 270 -23.54 -31.63 11.49
N GLY A 271 -24.56 -32.50 11.41
CA GLY A 271 -24.41 -33.94 11.43
C GLY A 271 -23.58 -34.50 10.27
N LYS A 272 -23.39 -33.77 9.16
CA LYS A 272 -22.59 -34.17 7.99
C LYS A 272 -21.19 -33.59 7.95
N PHE A 273 -21.03 -32.30 8.21
CA PHE A 273 -19.71 -31.67 8.15
C PHE A 273 -18.95 -31.78 9.47
N ASN A 274 -19.65 -31.69 10.61
CA ASN A 274 -19.10 -31.41 11.93
C ASN A 274 -18.15 -30.18 11.96
N GLY A 275 -17.94 -29.57 13.13
CA GLY A 275 -16.95 -28.50 13.26
C GLY A 275 -17.55 -27.16 13.68
N ASP A 276 -16.80 -26.09 13.42
CA ASP A 276 -16.94 -24.86 14.21
C ASP A 276 -18.10 -23.93 13.82
N LEU A 277 -18.89 -24.29 12.81
CA LEU A 277 -19.91 -23.44 12.16
C LEU A 277 -21.33 -23.57 12.72
N PHE A 278 -21.60 -24.63 13.46
CA PHE A 278 -22.92 -24.94 14.00
C PHE A 278 -22.89 -25.03 15.54
N PRO A 279 -24.04 -24.83 16.21
CA PRO A 279 -24.17 -25.05 17.65
C PRO A 279 -24.03 -26.53 17.99
N GLY A 280 -23.94 -26.82 19.28
CA GLY A 280 -23.88 -28.18 19.80
C GLY A 280 -22.45 -28.69 19.92
N LYS A 281 -21.59 -27.91 20.58
CA LYS A 281 -20.18 -28.23 20.82
C LYS A 281 -19.84 -28.64 22.26
N GLY A 282 -20.82 -28.62 23.16
CA GLY A 282 -20.72 -29.18 24.50
C GLY A 282 -20.02 -30.55 24.58
N ALA A 283 -19.34 -30.79 25.69
CA ALA A 283 -18.63 -32.05 25.95
C ALA A 283 -19.61 -33.21 26.13
N THR A 284 -20.81 -32.92 26.61
CA THR A 284 -21.91 -33.88 26.79
C THR A 284 -23.00 -33.70 25.73
N GLU A 285 -23.84 -34.72 25.52
CA GLU A 285 -24.98 -34.61 24.60
C GLU A 285 -26.04 -33.59 25.08
N GLU A 286 -26.20 -33.46 26.40
CA GLU A 286 -27.10 -32.52 27.04
C GLU A 286 -26.68 -31.05 26.81
N GLU A 287 -25.38 -30.75 26.98
CA GLU A 287 -24.83 -29.42 26.69
C GLU A 287 -24.99 -29.06 25.21
N ARG A 288 -24.77 -30.04 24.31
CA ARG A 288 -24.92 -29.82 22.87
C ARG A 288 -26.35 -29.48 22.49
N GLU A 289 -27.32 -30.20 23.04
CA GLU A 289 -28.73 -29.94 22.78
C GLU A 289 -29.18 -28.61 23.40
N ALA A 290 -28.66 -28.24 24.57
CA ALA A 290 -28.95 -26.96 25.20
C ALA A 290 -28.49 -25.76 24.35
N GLU A 291 -27.32 -25.84 23.71
CA GLU A 291 -26.85 -24.80 22.79
C GLU A 291 -27.79 -24.61 21.59
N TRP A 292 -28.22 -25.71 20.97
CA TRP A 292 -29.17 -25.66 19.87
C TRP A 292 -30.51 -25.06 20.28
N GLN A 293 -31.07 -25.49 21.41
CA GLN A 293 -32.33 -24.97 21.92
C GLN A 293 -32.25 -23.48 22.23
N THR A 294 -31.11 -23.03 22.76
CA THR A 294 -30.89 -21.61 23.07
C THR A 294 -30.93 -20.76 21.81
N GLU A 295 -30.23 -21.16 20.74
CA GLU A 295 -30.27 -20.42 19.46
C GLU A 295 -31.65 -20.50 18.82
N GLU A 296 -32.26 -21.68 18.75
CA GLU A 296 -33.57 -21.92 18.11
C GLU A 296 -34.70 -21.13 18.80
N GLN A 297 -34.60 -20.92 20.12
CA GLN A 297 -35.51 -20.07 20.86
C GLN A 297 -35.28 -18.58 20.58
N LYS A 298 -34.05 -18.13 20.38
CA LYS A 298 -33.75 -16.72 20.06
C LYS A 298 -34.14 -16.35 18.64
N VAL A 299 -33.87 -17.22 17.67
CA VAL A 299 -34.05 -16.93 16.25
C VAL A 299 -35.51 -17.16 15.85
N LYS A 300 -36.19 -16.11 15.39
CA LYS A 300 -37.60 -16.15 14.99
C LYS A 300 -37.77 -16.04 13.47
N GLN A 301 -38.94 -16.41 12.97
CA GLN A 301 -39.26 -16.35 11.53
C GLN A 301 -38.99 -14.98 10.87
N PRO A 302 -39.25 -13.82 11.52
CA PRO A 302 -38.89 -12.52 10.93
C PRO A 302 -37.38 -12.37 10.66
N HIS A 303 -36.52 -12.94 11.51
CA HIS A 303 -35.06 -12.92 11.30
C HIS A 303 -34.70 -13.74 10.06
N LEU A 304 -35.25 -14.95 9.94
CA LEU A 304 -35.02 -15.83 8.79
C LEU A 304 -35.58 -15.24 7.49
N ASN A 305 -36.66 -14.47 7.55
CA ASN A 305 -37.20 -13.77 6.38
C ASN A 305 -36.23 -12.71 5.84
N ILE A 306 -35.55 -11.97 6.72
CA ILE A 306 -34.51 -11.00 6.31
C ILE A 306 -33.34 -11.74 5.64
N LEU A 307 -32.94 -12.89 6.21
CA LEU A 307 -31.88 -13.72 5.64
C LEU A 307 -32.30 -14.34 4.29
N ALA A 308 -33.57 -14.74 4.15
CA ALA A 308 -34.15 -15.23 2.90
C ALA A 308 -34.13 -14.15 1.80
N ASP A 309 -34.51 -12.91 2.14
CA ASP A 309 -34.43 -11.77 1.22
C ASP A 309 -32.99 -11.54 0.75
N PHE A 310 -32.03 -11.63 1.68
CA PHE A 310 -30.61 -11.47 1.38
C PHE A 310 -30.07 -12.53 0.43
N VAL A 311 -30.25 -13.83 0.73
CA VAL A 311 -29.72 -14.91 -0.11
C VAL A 311 -30.46 -15.06 -1.43
N SER A 312 -31.71 -14.60 -1.51
CA SER A 312 -32.38 -14.54 -2.81
C SER A 312 -31.62 -13.67 -3.79
N GLY A 313 -30.90 -12.63 -3.32
CA GLY A 313 -30.18 -11.67 -4.17
C GLY A 313 -31.10 -10.75 -4.98
N HIS A 314 -32.42 -10.83 -4.81
CA HIS A 314 -33.43 -10.09 -5.57
C HIS A 314 -33.83 -8.76 -4.91
N VAL A 315 -33.15 -8.30 -3.86
CA VAL A 315 -33.52 -7.08 -3.12
C VAL A 315 -32.27 -6.31 -2.73
N ASP A 316 -32.18 -5.03 -3.10
CA ASP A 316 -31.29 -4.08 -2.42
C ASP A 316 -31.82 -3.87 -0.99
N ILE A 317 -31.07 -4.38 -0.01
CA ILE A 317 -31.50 -4.41 1.39
C ILE A 317 -31.49 -3.01 2.02
N GLU A 318 -30.84 -2.00 1.44
CA GLU A 318 -30.91 -0.63 1.96
C GLU A 318 -32.16 0.09 1.43
N THR A 319 -32.41 0.01 0.13
CA THR A 319 -33.48 0.78 -0.53
C THR A 319 -34.80 0.02 -0.64
N GLY A 320 -34.79 -1.30 -0.43
CA GLY A 320 -35.93 -2.18 -0.69
C GLY A 320 -36.22 -2.41 -2.17
N GLN A 321 -35.35 -1.92 -3.06
CA GLN A 321 -35.53 -2.03 -4.51
C GLN A 321 -35.32 -3.47 -4.96
N LEU A 322 -36.31 -4.04 -5.64
CA LEU A 322 -36.23 -5.37 -6.23
C LEU A 322 -35.19 -5.40 -7.37
N SER A 323 -34.31 -6.37 -7.33
CA SER A 323 -33.36 -6.77 -8.37
C SER A 323 -33.89 -8.01 -9.07
N LEU A 324 -33.84 -8.03 -10.40
CA LEU A 324 -34.29 -9.16 -11.21
C LEU A 324 -33.25 -10.29 -11.32
N TRP A 325 -32.07 -10.13 -10.71
CA TRP A 325 -30.98 -11.12 -10.71
C TRP A 325 -30.42 -11.34 -9.31
N PRO A 326 -30.00 -12.58 -8.96
CA PRO A 326 -29.08 -12.79 -7.84
C PRO A 326 -27.82 -11.97 -8.12
N TYR A 327 -27.56 -10.97 -7.29
CA TYR A 327 -26.40 -10.09 -7.47
C TYR A 327 -25.05 -10.80 -7.42
N TYR A 328 -25.02 -12.04 -6.96
CA TYR A 328 -23.82 -12.74 -6.53
C TYR A 328 -23.85 -14.17 -7.04
N HIS A 329 -22.74 -14.61 -7.64
CA HIS A 329 -22.47 -16.04 -7.85
C HIS A 329 -21.41 -16.43 -6.82
N PHE A 330 -21.81 -17.01 -5.67
CA PHE A 330 -20.89 -17.21 -4.54
C PHE A 330 -19.73 -18.16 -4.87
N ASP A 331 -19.88 -19.05 -5.85
CA ASP A 331 -18.78 -19.89 -6.38
C ASP A 331 -17.65 -19.05 -7.03
N VAL A 332 -17.98 -17.85 -7.53
CA VAL A 332 -17.03 -16.95 -8.20
C VAL A 332 -16.44 -15.91 -7.25
N ILE A 333 -17.12 -15.63 -6.13
CA ILE A 333 -16.66 -14.64 -5.15
C ILE A 333 -15.36 -15.10 -4.47
N PRO A 334 -14.35 -14.24 -4.31
CA PRO A 334 -13.13 -14.56 -3.56
C PRO A 334 -13.47 -14.98 -2.12
N LEU A 335 -12.91 -16.09 -1.64
CA LEU A 335 -13.19 -16.59 -0.28
C LEU A 335 -12.63 -15.66 0.81
N GLU A 336 -11.57 -14.94 0.46
CA GLU A 336 -10.87 -13.96 1.28
C GLU A 336 -11.76 -12.77 1.66
N PHE A 337 -12.77 -12.52 0.83
CA PHE A 337 -13.76 -11.49 1.05
C PHE A 337 -14.66 -11.79 2.25
N ILE A 338 -14.88 -13.06 2.59
CA ILE A 338 -15.70 -13.44 3.75
C ILE A 338 -15.02 -12.98 5.04
N SER A 339 -13.70 -13.12 5.14
CA SER A 339 -12.91 -12.59 6.26
C SER A 339 -13.10 -11.05 6.40
N SER A 340 -13.09 -10.32 5.27
CA SER A 340 -13.29 -8.85 5.24
C SER A 340 -14.67 -8.40 5.70
N ILE A 341 -15.72 -9.18 5.39
CA ILE A 341 -17.09 -8.96 5.83
C ILE A 341 -17.17 -8.94 7.36
N TYR A 342 -16.55 -9.93 8.00
CA TYR A 342 -16.64 -10.12 9.44
C TYR A 342 -15.85 -9.11 10.25
N GLU A 343 -14.64 -8.75 9.82
CA GLU A 343 -13.86 -7.71 10.50
C GLU A 343 -14.56 -6.36 10.52
N GLU A 344 -15.26 -6.02 9.43
CA GLU A 344 -16.05 -4.81 9.39
C GLU A 344 -17.27 -4.85 10.35
N PHE A 345 -17.72 -6.04 10.74
CA PHE A 345 -18.74 -6.21 11.75
C PHE A 345 -18.21 -6.13 13.17
N VAL A 346 -17.07 -6.76 13.45
CA VAL A 346 -16.46 -6.75 14.80
C VAL A 346 -15.93 -5.36 15.18
N SER A 347 -15.39 -4.59 14.22
CA SER A 347 -14.72 -3.30 14.47
C SER A 347 -15.59 -2.17 15.03
N LYS A 348 -16.93 -2.23 14.89
CA LYS A 348 -17.82 -1.12 15.31
C LYS A 348 -18.28 -1.16 16.77
N GLU A 349 -18.24 -2.31 17.43
CA GLU A 349 -18.75 -2.44 18.81
C GLU A 349 -17.73 -1.98 19.86
N SER A 350 -16.46 -2.06 19.55
CA SER A 350 -15.43 -2.19 20.57
C SER A 350 -14.63 -0.90 20.82
N GLY A 351 -14.69 0.10 19.93
CA GLY A 351 -13.80 1.27 20.00
C GLY A 351 -12.32 0.88 20.02
N THR A 352 -12.02 -0.39 19.74
CA THR A 352 -10.70 -0.96 19.64
C THR A 352 -10.25 -0.76 18.20
N GLY A 353 -9.06 -0.21 17.98
CA GLY A 353 -8.50 0.08 16.65
C GLY A 353 -8.17 -1.16 15.82
N VAL A 354 -9.15 -2.05 15.63
CA VAL A 354 -9.14 -3.17 14.70
C VAL A 354 -9.30 -2.57 13.31
N HIS A 355 -8.20 -2.50 12.57
CA HIS A 355 -8.18 -1.98 11.20
C HIS A 355 -8.02 -3.16 10.24
N TYR A 356 -8.96 -3.26 9.30
CA TYR A 356 -8.92 -4.21 8.19
C TYR A 356 -7.56 -4.15 7.49
N THR A 357 -6.92 -5.30 7.30
CA THR A 357 -5.70 -5.40 6.49
C THR A 357 -6.11 -5.67 5.04
N PRO A 358 -5.87 -4.74 4.11
CA PRO A 358 -6.25 -4.97 2.72
C PRO A 358 -5.56 -6.20 2.13
N GLU A 359 -6.30 -7.00 1.36
CA GLU A 359 -5.83 -8.24 0.74
C GLU A 359 -4.50 -8.08 -0.01
N HIS A 360 -4.38 -7.05 -0.84
CA HIS A 360 -3.16 -6.77 -1.60
C HIS A 360 -1.94 -6.49 -0.71
N ILE A 361 -2.12 -6.04 0.54
CA ILE A 361 -1.03 -5.91 1.52
C ILE A 361 -0.62 -7.26 2.08
N VAL A 362 -1.60 -8.14 2.35
CA VAL A 362 -1.33 -9.51 2.82
C VAL A 362 -0.55 -10.28 1.76
N ASP A 363 -0.99 -10.21 0.50
CA ASP A 363 -0.29 -10.82 -0.62
C ASP A 363 1.11 -10.24 -0.80
N PHE A 364 1.27 -8.91 -0.71
CA PHE A 364 2.58 -8.26 -0.75
C PHE A 364 3.54 -8.78 0.34
N VAL A 365 3.06 -8.94 1.58
CA VAL A 365 3.89 -9.49 2.68
C VAL A 365 4.25 -10.95 2.38
N LEU A 366 3.28 -11.77 2.01
CA LEU A 366 3.51 -13.20 1.77
C LEU A 366 4.36 -13.45 0.51
N ASP A 367 4.35 -12.58 -0.49
CA ASP A 367 5.24 -12.70 -1.66
C ASP A 367 6.72 -12.65 -1.24
N GLY A 368 7.07 -11.86 -0.22
CA GLY A 368 8.43 -11.77 0.29
C GLY A 368 8.88 -12.95 1.18
N VAL A 369 7.96 -13.59 1.92
CA VAL A 369 8.32 -14.61 2.93
C VAL A 369 7.72 -16.01 2.70
N LEU A 370 6.75 -16.11 1.81
CA LEU A 370 6.09 -17.35 1.41
C LEU A 370 5.75 -17.31 -0.10
N PRO A 371 6.73 -17.13 -1.01
CA PRO A 371 6.47 -17.02 -2.45
C PRO A 371 5.78 -18.26 -3.05
N TRP A 372 5.07 -18.12 -4.16
CA TRP A 372 4.41 -19.26 -4.81
C TRP A 372 5.41 -20.27 -5.37
N ASP A 373 6.55 -19.81 -5.89
CA ASP A 373 7.54 -20.64 -6.58
C ASP A 373 8.45 -21.41 -5.62
N SER A 374 7.88 -22.33 -4.84
CA SER A 374 8.65 -23.23 -3.98
C SER A 374 7.96 -24.59 -3.85
N GLN A 375 8.75 -25.63 -3.56
CA GLN A 375 8.24 -26.96 -3.24
C GLN A 375 8.23 -27.21 -1.72
N GLU A 376 8.71 -26.26 -0.91
CA GLU A 376 8.67 -26.35 0.55
C GLU A 376 7.26 -26.00 1.06
N TRP A 377 6.49 -27.04 1.36
CA TRP A 377 5.11 -26.91 1.82
C TRP A 377 4.94 -27.26 3.31
N ASP A 378 5.83 -28.06 3.90
CA ASP A 378 5.72 -28.49 5.31
C ASP A 378 6.34 -27.45 6.27
N ILE A 379 5.80 -26.23 6.22
CA ILE A 379 6.25 -25.05 6.97
C ILE A 379 5.24 -24.75 8.08
N LYS A 380 5.69 -24.49 9.31
CA LYS A 380 4.80 -24.07 10.41
C LYS A 380 4.69 -22.56 10.50
N ILE A 381 3.48 -22.05 10.29
CA ILE A 381 3.14 -20.63 10.20
C ILE A 381 2.27 -20.22 11.38
N LEU A 382 2.69 -19.19 12.12
CA LEU A 382 1.92 -18.59 13.20
C LEU A 382 1.47 -17.18 12.82
N ASP A 383 0.18 -16.88 13.01
CA ASP A 383 -0.31 -15.51 13.13
C ASP A 383 -0.68 -15.18 14.59
N PRO A 384 0.11 -14.33 15.28
CA PRO A 384 -0.07 -14.07 16.70
C PRO A 384 -1.19 -13.09 17.03
N ALA A 385 -1.82 -12.48 16.01
CA ALA A 385 -2.97 -11.58 16.14
C ALA A 385 -3.89 -11.78 14.94
N CYS A 386 -4.41 -13.01 14.80
CA CYS A 386 -4.88 -13.52 13.53
C CYS A 386 -6.15 -12.85 13.00
N GLY A 387 -6.90 -12.12 13.85
CA GLY A 387 -8.15 -11.50 13.45
C GLY A 387 -9.09 -12.51 12.78
N SER A 388 -9.65 -12.14 11.64
CA SER A 388 -10.48 -13.05 10.82
C SER A 388 -9.72 -14.10 10.02
N GLY A 389 -8.39 -14.16 10.16
CA GLY A 389 -7.54 -15.21 9.60
C GLY A 389 -7.07 -14.96 8.17
N ILE A 390 -7.12 -13.74 7.65
CA ILE A 390 -6.76 -13.45 6.24
C ILE A 390 -5.33 -13.90 5.88
N PHE A 391 -4.34 -13.68 6.76
CA PHE A 391 -2.97 -14.17 6.55
C PHE A 391 -2.93 -15.69 6.50
N LEU A 392 -3.64 -16.37 7.40
CA LEU A 392 -3.69 -17.84 7.45
C LEU A 392 -4.39 -18.43 6.23
N VAL A 393 -5.45 -17.79 5.73
CA VAL A 393 -6.16 -18.20 4.52
C VAL A 393 -5.26 -18.10 3.29
N LYS A 394 -4.58 -16.96 3.11
CA LYS A 394 -3.65 -16.77 1.99
C LYS A 394 -2.43 -17.69 2.09
N ALA A 395 -1.90 -17.89 3.30
CA ALA A 395 -0.84 -18.87 3.54
C ALA A 395 -1.31 -20.29 3.20
N PHE A 396 -2.53 -20.69 3.57
CA PHE A 396 -3.07 -22.00 3.24
C PHE A 396 -3.14 -22.24 1.74
N GLN A 397 -3.61 -21.26 0.96
CA GLN A 397 -3.65 -21.34 -0.50
C GLN A 397 -2.26 -21.54 -1.11
N ARG A 398 -1.25 -20.85 -0.59
CA ARG A 398 0.15 -21.01 -1.01
C ARG A 398 0.69 -22.38 -0.65
N LEU A 399 0.45 -22.86 0.57
CA LEU A 399 0.87 -24.20 0.98
C LEU A 399 0.22 -25.32 0.15
N ILE A 400 -1.07 -25.19 -0.19
CA ILE A 400 -1.76 -26.11 -1.12
C ILE A 400 -1.03 -26.12 -2.48
N HIS A 401 -0.75 -24.94 -3.04
CA HIS A 401 -0.07 -24.83 -4.32
C HIS A 401 1.35 -25.44 -4.29
N ARG A 402 2.14 -25.14 -3.25
CA ARG A 402 3.48 -25.72 -3.07
C ARG A 402 3.42 -27.25 -2.88
N TRP A 403 2.38 -27.75 -2.20
CA TRP A 403 2.14 -29.18 -2.04
C TRP A 403 1.83 -29.85 -3.39
N GLU A 404 0.96 -29.25 -4.21
CA GLU A 404 0.64 -29.71 -5.57
C GLU A 404 1.89 -29.69 -6.47
N LYS A 405 2.77 -28.71 -6.30
CA LYS A 405 4.05 -28.63 -7.02
C LYS A 405 5.04 -29.72 -6.57
N ALA A 406 5.05 -30.05 -5.28
CA ALA A 406 5.93 -31.08 -4.72
C ALA A 406 5.43 -32.51 -5.00
N HIS A 407 4.13 -32.70 -5.25
CA HIS A 407 3.53 -34.01 -5.46
C HIS A 407 2.75 -34.07 -6.78
N PRO A 408 3.09 -34.96 -7.72
CA PRO A 408 2.36 -35.11 -8.98
C PRO A 408 1.05 -35.92 -8.79
N LYS A 409 0.21 -35.52 -7.84
CA LYS A 409 -1.12 -36.11 -7.58
C LYS A 409 -2.12 -35.03 -7.17
N THR A 410 -3.39 -35.29 -7.40
CA THR A 410 -4.47 -34.44 -6.90
C THR A 410 -4.49 -34.46 -5.38
N ILE A 411 -4.52 -33.27 -4.77
CA ILE A 411 -4.60 -33.13 -3.32
C ILE A 411 -5.88 -33.77 -2.79
N GLN A 412 -5.75 -34.56 -1.73
CA GLN A 412 -6.89 -35.23 -1.10
C GLN A 412 -7.37 -34.46 0.13
N PRO A 413 -8.62 -34.65 0.57
CA PRO A 413 -9.13 -34.05 1.81
C PRO A 413 -8.29 -34.34 3.05
N SER A 414 -7.62 -35.49 3.12
CA SER A 414 -6.70 -35.83 4.21
C SER A 414 -5.41 -34.99 4.18
N ASP A 415 -4.89 -34.70 2.98
CA ASP A 415 -3.71 -33.83 2.81
C ASP A 415 -4.06 -32.39 3.21
N LEU A 416 -5.23 -31.87 2.79
CA LEU A 416 -5.74 -30.56 3.22
C LEU A 416 -5.93 -30.46 4.74
N LYS A 417 -6.47 -31.51 5.35
CA LYS A 417 -6.63 -31.60 6.81
C LYS A 417 -5.28 -31.57 7.52
N TYR A 418 -4.28 -32.30 7.00
CA TYR A 418 -2.92 -32.26 7.54
C TYR A 418 -2.35 -30.84 7.53
N LEU A 419 -2.48 -30.12 6.41
CA LEU A 419 -1.99 -28.74 6.30
C LEU A 419 -2.65 -27.81 7.34
N LEU A 420 -3.97 -27.92 7.51
CA LEU A 420 -4.69 -27.14 8.52
C LEU A 420 -4.26 -27.47 9.95
N GLU A 421 -4.03 -28.75 10.27
CA GLU A 421 -3.72 -29.20 11.64
C GLU A 421 -2.24 -29.04 12.02
N ASN A 422 -1.31 -29.05 11.05
CA ASN A 422 0.13 -29.10 11.31
C ASN A 422 0.91 -27.86 10.86
N ASN A 423 0.37 -27.07 9.94
CA ASN A 423 1.10 -25.96 9.33
C ASN A 423 0.55 -24.57 9.69
N LEU A 424 -0.71 -24.45 10.11
CA LEU A 424 -1.36 -23.14 10.33
C LEU A 424 -1.79 -22.97 11.78
N PHE A 425 -1.32 -21.90 12.41
CA PHE A 425 -1.58 -21.59 13.81
C PHE A 425 -1.95 -20.11 13.97
N GLY A 426 -2.92 -19.82 14.84
CA GLY A 426 -3.44 -18.47 15.02
C GLY A 426 -3.79 -18.18 16.47
N VAL A 427 -3.52 -16.96 16.92
CA VAL A 427 -3.92 -16.46 18.24
C VAL A 427 -4.64 -15.13 18.06
N ASP A 428 -5.79 -14.96 18.69
CA ASP A 428 -6.45 -13.66 18.80
C ASP A 428 -7.19 -13.55 20.14
N VAL A 429 -7.30 -12.34 20.67
CA VAL A 429 -8.03 -12.11 21.93
C VAL A 429 -9.54 -12.22 21.75
N ASP A 430 -10.04 -11.97 20.54
CA ASP A 430 -11.46 -12.06 20.20
C ASP A 430 -11.82 -13.48 19.71
N ALA A 431 -12.65 -14.17 20.50
CA ALA A 431 -13.16 -15.49 20.16
C ALA A 431 -14.04 -15.49 18.89
N GLN A 432 -14.67 -14.36 18.54
CA GLN A 432 -15.44 -14.24 17.30
C GLN A 432 -14.52 -14.13 16.08
N ALA A 433 -13.42 -13.37 16.19
CA ALA A 433 -12.41 -13.30 15.14
C ALA A 433 -11.81 -14.69 14.85
N VAL A 434 -11.42 -15.43 15.90
CA VAL A 434 -10.96 -16.83 15.81
C VAL A 434 -12.00 -17.75 15.15
N ARG A 435 -13.29 -17.55 15.45
CA ARG A 435 -14.37 -18.32 14.81
C ARG A 435 -14.43 -18.06 13.31
N VAL A 436 -14.34 -16.81 12.90
CA VAL A 436 -14.34 -16.41 11.49
C VAL A 436 -13.11 -16.94 10.76
N ALA A 437 -11.94 -16.92 11.40
CA ALA A 437 -10.72 -17.52 10.86
C ALA A 437 -10.92 -19.02 10.57
N SER A 438 -11.50 -19.76 11.50
CA SER A 438 -11.82 -21.18 11.29
C SER A 438 -12.76 -21.40 10.12
N PHE A 439 -13.78 -20.54 9.97
CA PHE A 439 -14.73 -20.60 8.87
C PHE A 439 -14.07 -20.35 7.51
N SER A 440 -13.27 -19.30 7.42
CA SER A 440 -12.59 -18.90 6.19
C SER A 440 -11.63 -19.99 5.70
N LEU A 441 -10.95 -20.69 6.63
CA LEU A 441 -10.11 -21.84 6.33
C LEU A 441 -10.92 -23.05 5.83
N TYR A 442 -12.09 -23.33 6.43
CA TYR A 442 -12.97 -24.41 5.96
C TYR A 442 -13.51 -24.17 4.55
N LEU A 443 -13.89 -22.93 4.23
CA LEU A 443 -14.31 -22.60 2.86
C LEU A 443 -13.16 -22.78 1.86
N THR A 444 -11.96 -22.35 2.23
CA THR A 444 -10.76 -22.54 1.41
C THR A 444 -10.46 -24.02 1.18
N MET A 445 -10.69 -24.86 2.19
CA MET A 445 -10.60 -26.31 2.06
C MET A 445 -11.65 -26.88 1.11
N LEU A 446 -12.93 -26.48 1.24
CA LEU A 446 -14.01 -26.94 0.38
C LEU A 446 -13.83 -26.54 -1.09
N ASP A 447 -13.29 -25.34 -1.35
CA ASP A 447 -13.01 -24.88 -2.72
C ASP A 447 -12.11 -25.87 -3.50
N LYS A 448 -11.27 -26.63 -2.79
CA LYS A 448 -10.37 -27.64 -3.35
C LYS A 448 -10.92 -29.07 -3.40
N VAL A 449 -12.12 -29.30 -2.87
CA VAL A 449 -12.72 -30.64 -2.81
C VAL A 449 -13.92 -30.70 -3.75
N GLU A 450 -14.04 -31.78 -4.53
CA GLU A 450 -15.17 -31.97 -5.43
C GLU A 450 -16.47 -32.19 -4.62
N PRO A 451 -17.58 -31.52 -4.97
CA PRO A 451 -18.83 -31.58 -4.23
C PRO A 451 -19.40 -32.97 -3.93
N GLN A 452 -19.25 -33.91 -4.86
CA GLN A 452 -19.72 -35.29 -4.70
C GLN A 452 -19.05 -35.97 -3.49
N TYR A 453 -17.78 -35.63 -3.22
CA TYR A 453 -17.02 -36.18 -2.11
C TYR A 453 -17.65 -35.83 -0.75
N TYR A 454 -18.29 -34.66 -0.62
CA TYR A 454 -18.92 -34.22 0.63
C TYR A 454 -19.98 -35.21 1.12
N TRP A 455 -20.68 -35.84 0.18
CA TRP A 455 -21.88 -36.61 0.44
C TRP A 455 -21.63 -38.11 0.49
N GLU A 456 -20.72 -38.59 -0.37
CA GLU A 456 -20.43 -40.01 -0.56
C GLU A 456 -19.42 -40.56 0.45
N ASN A 457 -18.60 -39.69 1.05
CA ASN A 457 -17.57 -40.07 2.02
C ASN A 457 -17.88 -39.48 3.41
N GLU A 458 -17.23 -40.01 4.45
CA GLU A 458 -17.24 -39.39 5.79
C GLU A 458 -16.36 -38.12 5.82
N PHE A 459 -16.71 -37.12 5.01
CA PHE A 459 -16.01 -35.84 4.99
C PHE A 459 -16.31 -35.05 6.26
N ARG A 460 -15.29 -34.75 7.06
CA ARG A 460 -15.39 -34.01 8.32
C ARG A 460 -14.33 -32.92 8.43
N PHE A 461 -14.71 -31.75 8.93
CA PHE A 461 -13.74 -30.70 9.19
C PHE A 461 -12.83 -31.05 10.38
N PRO A 462 -11.54 -30.68 10.36
CA PRO A 462 -10.71 -30.71 11.56
C PRO A 462 -11.29 -29.75 12.61
N ARG A 463 -11.06 -30.03 13.90
CA ARG A 463 -11.39 -29.07 14.96
C ARG A 463 -10.22 -28.11 15.10
N LEU A 464 -10.37 -26.88 14.64
CA LEU A 464 -9.29 -25.88 14.66
C LEU A 464 -9.32 -25.01 15.91
N ARG A 465 -10.51 -24.65 16.41
CA ARG A 465 -10.65 -23.81 17.59
C ARG A 465 -10.14 -24.52 18.85
N GLU A 466 -9.54 -23.74 19.74
CA GLU A 466 -8.93 -24.20 21.00
C GLU A 466 -7.74 -25.16 20.81
N ARG A 467 -7.29 -25.32 19.56
CA ARG A 467 -6.13 -26.13 19.17
C ARG A 467 -5.17 -25.29 18.34
N GLN A 468 -5.34 -25.29 17.02
CA GLN A 468 -4.54 -24.49 16.08
C GLN A 468 -4.90 -23.00 16.16
N LEU A 469 -6.17 -22.68 16.36
CA LEU A 469 -6.67 -21.32 16.51
C LEU A 469 -7.13 -21.08 17.95
N ILE A 470 -6.40 -20.25 18.68
CA ILE A 470 -6.57 -20.08 20.13
C ILE A 470 -7.11 -18.68 20.44
N ALA A 471 -8.27 -18.62 21.10
CA ALA A 471 -8.80 -17.38 21.65
C ALA A 471 -8.06 -17.03 22.96
N ALA A 472 -7.07 -16.15 22.89
CA ALA A 472 -6.22 -15.76 24.02
C ALA A 472 -5.49 -14.43 23.80
N ASP A 473 -5.04 -13.83 24.90
CA ASP A 473 -4.01 -12.79 24.83
C ASP A 473 -2.68 -13.45 24.43
N PHE A 474 -2.03 -12.97 23.37
CA PHE A 474 -0.77 -13.53 22.90
C PHE A 474 0.35 -13.51 23.96
N PHE A 475 0.31 -12.62 24.96
CA PHE A 475 1.31 -12.58 26.04
C PHE A 475 1.00 -13.53 27.22
N GLN A 476 -0.10 -14.28 27.15
CA GLN A 476 -0.41 -15.33 28.10
C GLN A 476 0.61 -16.48 28.00
N GLU A 477 1.04 -17.04 29.13
CA GLU A 477 2.17 -17.99 29.22
C GLU A 477 1.79 -19.35 29.83
N ASP A 478 0.52 -19.57 30.17
CA ASP A 478 -0.03 -20.85 30.64
C ASP A 478 -0.82 -21.60 29.55
N LYS A 479 -0.93 -21.04 28.34
CA LYS A 479 -1.58 -21.69 27.19
C LYS A 479 -0.57 -22.26 26.22
N GLU A 480 -0.75 -23.52 25.84
CA GLU A 480 0.13 -24.20 24.89
C GLU A 480 0.05 -23.57 23.50
N GLY A 481 1.15 -23.65 22.73
CA GLY A 481 1.22 -23.14 21.37
C GLY A 481 2.09 -21.90 21.24
N PHE A 482 2.15 -21.04 22.26
CA PHE A 482 2.84 -19.74 22.19
C PHE A 482 3.50 -19.33 23.51
N ARG A 483 3.87 -20.30 24.34
CA ARG A 483 4.68 -20.06 25.55
C ARG A 483 6.12 -19.75 25.16
N SER A 484 6.67 -18.68 25.72
CA SER A 484 7.98 -18.16 25.29
C SER A 484 9.14 -19.14 25.52
N VAL A 485 8.98 -20.12 26.41
CA VAL A 485 10.03 -21.11 26.74
C VAL A 485 9.67 -22.51 26.25
N GLU A 486 8.48 -23.00 26.58
CA GLU A 486 8.05 -24.37 26.27
C GLU A 486 7.70 -24.57 24.79
N ASP A 487 7.24 -23.52 24.11
CA ASP A 487 6.95 -23.51 22.67
C ASP A 487 8.03 -22.75 21.87
N ALA A 488 9.22 -22.56 22.44
CA ALA A 488 10.33 -21.88 21.78
C ALA A 488 10.78 -22.63 20.50
N ALA A 489 11.19 -21.87 19.47
CA ALA A 489 11.68 -22.42 18.20
C ALA A 489 10.72 -23.44 17.52
N LYS A 490 9.42 -23.20 17.62
CA LYS A 490 8.37 -24.09 17.08
C LYS A 490 8.00 -23.76 15.63
N TYR A 491 8.02 -22.49 15.25
CA TYR A 491 7.50 -22.01 13.97
C TYR A 491 8.62 -21.66 13.00
N ASP A 492 8.41 -21.93 11.72
CA ASP A 492 9.32 -21.56 10.63
C ASP A 492 9.08 -20.12 10.19
N LEU A 493 7.82 -19.68 10.25
CA LEU A 493 7.36 -18.37 9.81
C LEU A 493 6.35 -17.78 10.81
N VAL A 494 6.53 -16.52 11.19
CA VAL A 494 5.52 -15.75 11.95
C VAL A 494 5.09 -14.55 11.12
N VAL A 495 3.80 -14.44 10.80
CA VAL A 495 3.24 -13.36 9.97
C VAL A 495 2.00 -12.76 10.60
N GLY A 496 1.71 -11.48 10.36
CA GLY A 496 0.43 -10.92 10.77
C GLY A 496 0.44 -9.42 11.00
N ASN A 497 -0.69 -8.90 11.48
CA ASN A 497 -0.87 -7.49 11.80
C ASN A 497 -1.04 -7.29 13.31
N ALA A 498 -0.02 -6.77 13.99
CA ALA A 498 -0.08 -6.55 15.43
C ALA A 498 -1.13 -5.48 15.80
N PRO A 499 -1.77 -5.54 16.97
CA PRO A 499 -2.76 -4.52 17.37
C PRO A 499 -2.11 -3.18 17.76
N TRP A 500 -2.62 -2.06 17.22
CA TRP A 500 -2.06 -0.72 17.44
C TRP A 500 -2.92 0.15 18.37
N GLY A 501 -2.29 1.11 19.06
CA GLY A 501 -3.00 2.19 19.76
C GLY A 501 -2.24 2.79 20.94
N LYS A 502 -2.54 4.04 21.28
CA LYS A 502 -2.01 4.71 22.47
C LYS A 502 -2.56 4.03 23.73
N ASN A 503 -1.67 3.67 24.66
CA ASN A 503 -1.97 2.92 25.88
C ASN A 503 -2.65 1.56 25.64
N SER A 504 -2.49 0.97 24.44
CA SER A 504 -3.01 -0.37 24.12
C SER A 504 -2.46 -1.45 25.04
N ILE A 505 -1.28 -1.25 25.64
CA ILE A 505 -0.72 -2.14 26.65
C ILE A 505 -1.67 -2.39 27.84
N LYS A 506 -2.52 -1.42 28.19
CA LYS A 506 -3.49 -1.55 29.30
C LYS A 506 -4.60 -2.55 29.02
N LYS A 507 -4.78 -2.96 27.77
CA LYS A 507 -5.78 -3.96 27.37
C LYS A 507 -5.30 -5.39 27.63
N SER A 508 -3.98 -5.59 27.75
CA SER A 508 -3.39 -6.88 28.08
C SER A 508 -3.18 -6.99 29.60
N LEU A 509 -3.67 -8.07 30.18
CA LEU A 509 -3.41 -8.40 31.59
C LEU A 509 -2.07 -9.13 31.78
N TYR A 510 -1.45 -9.59 30.70
CA TYR A 510 -0.30 -10.52 30.74
C TYR A 510 1.02 -9.88 30.27
N ILE A 511 0.96 -8.74 29.57
CA ILE A 511 2.17 -8.08 29.05
C ILE A 511 3.16 -7.67 30.15
N ASP A 512 2.68 -7.20 31.31
CA ASP A 512 3.56 -6.76 32.39
C ASP A 512 4.25 -7.96 33.07
N SER A 513 3.58 -9.10 33.21
CA SER A 513 4.24 -10.32 33.72
C SER A 513 5.27 -10.83 32.71
N TRP A 514 4.93 -10.84 31.40
CA TRP A 514 5.84 -11.24 30.33
C TRP A 514 7.11 -10.37 30.26
N LYS A 515 6.97 -9.04 30.37
CA LYS A 515 8.10 -8.09 30.37
C LYS A 515 9.02 -8.23 31.57
N ASN A 516 8.49 -8.67 32.71
CA ASN A 516 9.24 -8.80 33.96
C ASN A 516 9.96 -10.15 34.11
N ARG A 517 9.79 -11.08 33.16
CA ARG A 517 10.54 -12.34 33.13
C ARG A 517 12.06 -12.08 33.03
N PRO A 518 12.90 -12.94 33.64
CA PRO A 518 14.36 -12.74 33.69
C PRO A 518 15.00 -12.41 32.33
N GLU A 519 14.57 -13.06 31.27
CA GLU A 519 15.05 -12.94 29.89
C GLU A 519 14.70 -11.60 29.21
N ASN A 520 13.62 -10.93 29.66
CA ASN A 520 13.04 -9.72 29.06
C ASN A 520 13.23 -8.46 29.93
N ARG A 521 13.56 -8.65 31.21
CA ARG A 521 13.62 -7.57 32.19
C ARG A 521 14.56 -6.45 31.73
N ASN A 522 14.04 -5.23 31.69
CA ASN A 522 14.72 -4.01 31.25
C ASN A 522 15.15 -3.95 29.77
N LYS A 523 14.84 -4.95 28.94
CA LYS A 523 15.20 -4.94 27.52
C LYS A 523 14.21 -4.15 26.66
N TRP A 524 12.92 -4.41 26.87
CA TRP A 524 11.86 -3.93 25.98
C TRP A 524 11.13 -2.73 26.58
N ASN A 525 11.37 -1.55 26.00
CA ASN A 525 10.69 -0.30 26.35
C ASN A 525 9.77 0.13 25.21
N THR A 526 8.65 0.79 25.53
CA THR A 526 7.76 1.34 24.49
C THR A 526 7.42 2.79 24.81
N SER A 527 7.16 3.55 23.78
CA SER A 527 6.61 4.90 23.90
C SER A 527 5.10 4.88 23.73
N TYR A 528 4.40 5.78 24.43
CA TYR A 528 2.94 5.90 24.38
C TYR A 528 2.15 4.65 24.81
N GLY A 529 2.79 3.68 25.48
CA GLY A 529 2.14 2.45 25.91
C GLY A 529 1.59 1.61 24.76
N ASN A 530 2.30 1.58 23.62
CA ASN A 530 1.90 0.82 22.44
C ASN A 530 2.35 -0.65 22.57
N ILE A 531 1.41 -1.60 22.45
CA ILE A 531 1.64 -3.03 22.61
C ILE A 531 2.27 -3.69 21.36
N ALA A 532 2.02 -3.13 20.17
CA ALA A 532 2.36 -3.75 18.88
C ALA A 532 3.83 -4.21 18.78
N LEU A 533 4.74 -3.36 19.27
CA LEU A 533 6.18 -3.60 19.18
C LEU A 533 6.64 -4.84 19.97
N PHE A 534 5.94 -5.23 21.03
CA PHE A 534 6.30 -6.40 21.84
C PHE A 534 5.98 -7.73 21.16
N PHE A 535 5.16 -7.72 20.10
CA PHE A 535 4.91 -8.90 19.30
C PHE A 535 6.18 -9.37 18.59
N LEU A 536 7.06 -8.45 18.14
CA LEU A 536 8.31 -8.79 17.45
C LEU A 536 9.25 -9.67 18.29
N PRO A 537 9.67 -9.26 19.51
CA PRO A 537 10.55 -10.09 20.33
C PRO A 537 9.88 -11.37 20.83
N LYS A 538 8.55 -11.37 21.09
CA LYS A 538 7.86 -12.61 21.46
C LYS A 538 7.75 -13.58 20.27
N ALA A 539 7.44 -13.08 19.07
CA ALA A 539 7.48 -13.86 17.84
C ALA A 539 8.86 -14.48 17.63
N ALA A 540 9.93 -13.69 17.79
CA ALA A 540 11.30 -14.19 17.66
C ALA A 540 11.66 -15.33 18.62
N ALA A 541 11.11 -15.34 19.84
CA ALA A 541 11.32 -16.44 20.78
C ALA A 541 10.64 -17.75 20.33
N LEU A 542 9.52 -17.65 19.60
CA LEU A 542 8.74 -18.79 19.09
C LEU A 542 9.23 -19.27 17.72
N THR A 543 9.96 -18.43 16.99
CA THR A 543 10.52 -18.75 15.66
C THR A 543 11.80 -19.59 15.78
N LYS A 544 11.94 -20.58 14.90
CA LYS A 544 13.17 -21.37 14.74
C LYS A 544 14.36 -20.47 14.39
N LEU A 545 15.57 -20.91 14.75
CA LEU A 545 16.79 -20.20 14.36
C LEU A 545 16.85 -20.06 12.83
N GLY A 546 16.97 -18.84 12.32
CA GLY A 546 16.96 -18.54 10.89
C GLY A 546 15.56 -18.50 10.25
N GLY A 547 14.50 -18.83 10.99
CA GLY A 547 13.12 -18.62 10.53
C GLY A 547 12.77 -17.14 10.43
N GLN A 548 11.75 -16.83 9.64
CA GLN A 548 11.37 -15.46 9.29
C GLN A 548 10.18 -14.96 10.12
N ILE A 549 10.17 -13.66 10.36
CA ILE A 549 9.10 -12.94 11.05
C ILE A 549 8.76 -11.72 10.20
N ALA A 550 7.55 -11.64 9.65
CA ALA A 550 7.09 -10.49 8.87
C ALA A 550 5.80 -9.92 9.46
N MET A 551 5.87 -8.76 10.09
CA MET A 551 4.74 -8.17 10.80
C MET A 551 4.47 -6.72 10.40
N MET A 552 3.19 -6.38 10.34
CA MET A 552 2.77 -4.97 10.26
C MET A 552 2.88 -4.29 11.62
N GLN A 553 3.48 -3.11 11.63
CA GLN A 553 3.82 -2.36 12.83
C GLN A 553 3.52 -0.86 12.65
N PRO A 554 3.20 -0.12 13.74
CA PRO A 554 2.97 1.31 13.66
C PRO A 554 4.29 2.04 13.41
N ALA A 555 4.47 2.56 12.18
CA ALA A 555 5.70 3.26 11.76
C ALA A 555 6.05 4.44 12.66
N MET A 556 5.03 5.14 13.18
CA MET A 556 5.23 6.23 14.12
C MET A 556 5.94 5.77 15.39
N ALA A 557 5.66 4.56 15.89
CA ALA A 557 6.29 4.03 17.11
C ALA A 557 7.65 3.39 16.82
N LEU A 558 7.76 2.60 15.74
CA LEU A 558 8.95 1.85 15.40
C LEU A 558 10.07 2.76 14.85
N ILE A 559 9.83 3.45 13.72
CA ILE A 559 10.89 4.11 12.94
C ILE A 559 10.95 5.63 13.10
N PHE A 560 9.83 6.30 13.41
CA PHE A 560 9.83 7.77 13.48
C PHE A 560 9.99 8.37 14.88
N ASN A 561 9.66 7.61 15.93
CA ASN A 561 9.67 8.15 17.28
C ASN A 561 11.11 8.40 17.77
N GLN A 562 11.41 9.65 18.11
CA GLN A 562 12.73 10.08 18.60
C GLN A 562 12.83 10.19 20.13
N SER A 563 11.83 9.71 20.87
CA SER A 563 11.91 9.63 22.33
C SER A 563 12.93 8.56 22.77
N LYS A 564 13.55 8.78 23.94
CA LYS A 564 14.55 7.86 24.51
C LYS A 564 14.06 6.40 24.62
N PRO A 565 12.82 6.11 25.07
CA PRO A 565 12.33 4.73 25.13
C PRO A 565 12.26 4.06 23.75
N ALA A 566 11.84 4.79 22.70
CA ALA A 566 11.79 4.26 21.34
C ALA A 566 13.19 4.03 20.74
N GLN A 567 14.15 4.91 21.04
CA GLN A 567 15.54 4.70 20.64
C GLN A 567 16.16 3.47 21.29
N ILE A 568 15.89 3.24 22.59
CA ILE A 568 16.33 2.04 23.30
C ILE A 568 15.72 0.79 22.66
N PHE A 569 14.41 0.79 22.39
CA PHE A 569 13.75 -0.33 21.74
C PHE A 569 14.36 -0.68 20.39
N ARG A 570 14.56 0.32 19.52
CA ARG A 570 15.22 0.14 18.23
C ARG A 570 16.63 -0.42 18.42
N ASN A 571 17.44 0.19 19.29
CA ASN A 571 18.80 -0.27 19.53
C ASN A 571 18.83 -1.76 19.90
N THR A 572 17.99 -2.19 20.84
CA THR A 572 17.87 -3.61 21.20
C THR A 572 17.42 -4.46 20.00
N LEU A 573 16.34 -4.08 19.32
CA LEU A 573 15.79 -4.85 18.19
C LEU A 573 16.82 -5.04 17.06
N PHE A 574 17.46 -3.97 16.60
CA PHE A 574 18.43 -4.00 15.51
C PHE A 574 19.80 -4.59 15.91
N SER A 575 20.07 -4.74 17.21
CA SER A 575 21.29 -5.40 17.70
C SER A 575 21.09 -6.89 17.91
N ASP A 576 19.89 -7.30 18.35
CA ASP A 576 19.58 -8.69 18.68
C ASP A 576 19.12 -9.49 17.45
N PHE A 577 18.56 -8.83 16.43
CA PHE A 577 17.96 -9.49 15.27
C PHE A 577 18.44 -8.91 13.93
N LYS A 578 18.62 -9.78 12.94
CA LYS A 578 18.85 -9.43 11.54
C LYS A 578 17.54 -8.95 10.93
N ILE A 579 17.52 -7.71 10.48
CA ILE A 579 16.39 -7.14 9.75
C ILE A 579 16.71 -7.25 8.27
N GLU A 580 15.88 -7.96 7.52
CA GLU A 580 16.03 -8.13 6.07
C GLU A 580 15.46 -6.89 5.35
N GLU A 581 14.26 -6.46 5.78
CA GLU A 581 13.48 -5.45 5.08
C GLU A 581 12.61 -4.62 6.03
N ILE A 582 12.45 -3.33 5.72
CA ILE A 582 11.39 -2.47 6.24
C ILE A 582 10.69 -1.75 5.09
N VAL A 583 9.40 -2.02 4.92
CA VAL A 583 8.54 -1.33 3.94
C VAL A 583 7.72 -0.27 4.65
N ASN A 584 8.06 0.99 4.41
CA ASN A 584 7.42 2.14 5.02
C ASN A 584 6.21 2.63 4.20
N LEU A 585 5.03 2.17 4.58
CA LEU A 585 3.75 2.52 3.95
C LEU A 585 3.19 3.87 4.41
N SER A 586 3.96 4.67 5.16
CA SER A 586 3.46 5.95 5.74
C SER A 586 2.98 6.95 4.70
N ALA A 587 3.57 6.97 3.50
CA ALA A 587 3.15 7.87 2.43
C ALA A 587 1.82 7.45 1.78
N LEU A 588 1.45 6.18 1.91
CA LEU A 588 0.22 5.59 1.35
C LEU A 588 -0.96 5.59 2.34
N ARG A 589 -0.74 6.03 3.59
CA ARG A 589 -1.72 5.98 4.69
C ARG A 589 -3.12 6.44 4.31
N PHE A 590 -3.25 7.56 3.60
CA PHE A 590 -4.55 8.15 3.25
C PHE A 590 -5.35 7.30 2.23
N GLY A 591 -4.67 6.45 1.45
CA GLY A 591 -5.31 5.49 0.55
C GLY A 591 -5.55 4.15 1.24
N LEU A 592 -4.50 3.56 1.81
CA LEU A 592 -4.52 2.18 2.34
C LEU A 592 -5.37 2.01 3.61
N PHE A 593 -5.34 3.00 4.52
CA PHE A 593 -6.05 2.93 5.80
C PHE A 593 -6.81 4.23 6.05
N LYS A 594 -7.86 4.46 5.24
CA LYS A 594 -8.67 5.70 5.25
C LYS A 594 -9.15 6.09 6.65
N ASP A 595 -9.47 5.11 7.50
CA ASP A 595 -9.97 5.31 8.86
C ASP A 595 -8.88 5.29 9.97
N ALA A 596 -7.63 4.94 9.64
CA ALA A 596 -6.56 4.83 10.65
C ALA A 596 -5.83 6.16 10.87
N ILE A 597 -5.60 6.52 12.14
CA ILE A 597 -4.85 7.73 12.49
C ILE A 597 -3.34 7.52 12.34
N SER A 598 -2.81 6.35 12.70
CA SER A 598 -1.36 6.12 12.70
C SER A 598 -0.84 5.65 11.33
N PRO A 599 0.33 6.13 10.87
CA PRO A 599 1.03 5.50 9.75
C PRO A 599 1.56 4.10 10.13
N THR A 600 1.79 3.26 9.13
CA THR A 600 2.20 1.85 9.27
C THR A 600 3.43 1.50 8.43
N CYS A 601 4.14 0.45 8.83
CA CYS A 601 5.23 -0.17 8.11
C CYS A 601 5.19 -1.69 8.27
N ILE A 602 5.78 -2.41 7.33
CA ILE A 602 6.06 -3.84 7.44
C ILE A 602 7.52 -3.99 7.85
N ILE A 603 7.82 -4.90 8.77
CA ILE A 603 9.18 -5.30 9.13
C ILE A 603 9.33 -6.80 8.90
N THR A 604 10.36 -7.18 8.16
CA THR A 604 10.77 -8.57 7.92
C THR A 604 12.11 -8.80 8.59
N MET A 605 12.17 -9.77 9.50
CA MET A 605 13.36 -10.08 10.28
C MET A 605 13.57 -11.58 10.45
N SER A 606 14.82 -11.95 10.65
CA SER A 606 15.23 -13.33 10.91
C SER A 606 15.59 -13.47 12.39
N ALA A 607 15.25 -14.61 13.00
CA ALA A 607 15.54 -14.89 14.42
C ALA A 607 17.02 -15.23 14.68
N ILE A 608 17.93 -14.41 14.15
CA ILE A 608 19.40 -14.50 14.28
C ILE A 608 19.98 -13.10 14.48
N PRO A 609 21.17 -12.94 15.08
CA PRO A 609 21.86 -11.65 15.15
C PRO A 609 22.20 -11.08 13.76
N PRO A 610 22.39 -9.75 13.62
CA PRO A 610 22.84 -9.14 12.37
C PRO A 610 24.22 -9.67 11.96
N ASP A 611 24.37 -10.00 10.68
CA ASP A 611 25.57 -10.57 10.06
C ASP A 611 26.44 -9.51 9.35
N GLY A 612 25.97 -8.26 9.30
CA GLY A 612 26.64 -7.13 8.64
C GLY A 612 26.04 -6.78 7.29
N GLU A 613 25.23 -7.67 6.71
CA GLU A 613 24.48 -7.38 5.48
C GLU A 613 23.50 -6.23 5.73
N PRO A 614 23.31 -5.34 4.74
CA PRO A 614 22.39 -4.23 4.89
C PRO A 614 20.93 -4.67 4.75
N LEU A 615 20.04 -3.94 5.41
CA LEU A 615 18.60 -4.09 5.25
C LEU A 615 18.07 -3.23 4.10
N THR A 616 17.01 -3.70 3.46
CA THR A 616 16.29 -2.97 2.42
C THR A 616 15.21 -2.08 3.05
N TYR A 617 15.22 -0.79 2.75
CA TYR A 617 14.25 0.20 3.22
C TYR A 617 13.45 0.77 2.06
N ILE A 618 12.21 0.28 1.91
CA ILE A 618 11.33 0.60 0.79
C ILE A 618 10.30 1.65 1.22
N CYS A 619 10.16 2.73 0.45
CA CYS A 619 9.28 3.86 0.77
C CYS A 619 8.29 4.14 -0.37
N PRO A 620 7.31 3.24 -0.64
CA PRO A 620 6.42 3.39 -1.77
C PRO A 620 5.59 4.68 -1.67
N LYS A 621 5.28 5.28 -2.83
CA LYS A 621 4.60 6.59 -2.94
C LYS A 621 3.30 6.46 -3.72
N PRO A 622 2.25 7.22 -3.35
CA PRO A 622 0.98 7.14 -4.04
C PRO A 622 1.13 7.64 -5.48
N VAL A 623 0.56 6.88 -6.42
CA VAL A 623 0.46 7.28 -7.83
C VAL A 623 -0.61 8.37 -7.99
N MET A 624 -1.56 8.45 -7.05
CA MET A 624 -2.79 9.25 -7.03
C MET A 624 -3.73 8.91 -8.18
N THR A 625 -3.96 7.60 -8.34
CA THR A 625 -4.87 7.04 -9.34
C THR A 625 -5.71 5.95 -8.68
N ASN A 626 -6.69 5.41 -9.39
CA ASN A 626 -7.51 4.32 -8.85
C ASN A 626 -6.67 3.06 -8.54
N GLU A 627 -5.47 2.91 -9.12
CA GLU A 627 -4.50 1.84 -8.81
C GLU A 627 -4.08 1.80 -7.34
N ASP A 628 -4.03 2.95 -6.66
CA ASP A 628 -3.61 3.02 -5.25
C ASP A 628 -4.58 2.29 -4.30
N ASP A 629 -5.81 1.98 -4.74
CA ASP A 629 -6.78 1.21 -3.94
C ASP A 629 -6.49 -0.31 -3.98
N TYR A 630 -5.66 -0.82 -4.90
CA TYR A 630 -5.44 -2.25 -5.10
C TYR A 630 -3.98 -2.69 -5.39
N HIS A 631 -3.04 -1.77 -5.63
CA HIS A 631 -1.63 -2.06 -5.81
C HIS A 631 -0.72 -1.19 -4.94
N ILE A 632 0.42 -1.76 -4.53
CA ILE A 632 1.57 -0.99 -4.07
C ILE A 632 2.58 -0.92 -5.22
N VAL A 633 2.81 0.27 -5.75
CA VAL A 633 3.86 0.47 -6.74
C VAL A 633 5.18 0.80 -6.05
N ILE A 634 6.19 -0.06 -6.27
CA ILE A 634 7.55 0.16 -5.82
C ILE A 634 8.40 0.56 -7.02
N GLU A 635 8.87 1.79 -7.03
CA GLU A 635 9.82 2.27 -8.04
C GLU A 635 11.25 2.08 -7.54
N PRO A 636 12.25 1.88 -8.43
CA PRO A 636 13.66 1.70 -8.03
C PRO A 636 14.24 2.84 -7.18
N ASP A 637 13.64 4.03 -7.25
CA ASP A 637 14.02 5.20 -6.44
C ASP A 637 13.35 5.23 -5.04
N TYR A 638 12.44 4.30 -4.75
CA TYR A 638 11.85 4.15 -3.42
C TYR A 638 12.59 3.13 -2.56
N ILE A 639 13.52 2.38 -3.17
CA ILE A 639 14.35 1.38 -2.49
C ILE A 639 15.64 2.07 -2.01
N ASN A 640 15.92 1.93 -0.72
CA ASN A 640 17.14 2.38 -0.09
C ASN A 640 17.81 1.22 0.64
N ILE A 641 19.12 1.26 0.76
CA ILE A 641 19.91 0.29 1.52
C ILE A 641 20.30 0.95 2.83
N ILE A 642 20.18 0.28 3.98
CA ILE A 642 20.62 0.80 5.30
C ILE A 642 21.46 -0.26 6.00
N TYR A 643 22.67 0.10 6.45
CA TYR A 643 23.53 -0.82 7.18
C TYR A 643 23.08 -0.97 8.64
N PRO A 644 23.27 -2.15 9.28
CA PRO A 644 22.82 -2.38 10.67
C PRO A 644 23.33 -1.31 11.65
N GLN A 645 24.61 -0.93 11.55
CA GLN A 645 25.19 0.11 12.40
C GLN A 645 24.54 1.49 12.18
N GLU A 646 24.17 1.81 10.93
CA GLU A 646 23.46 3.04 10.59
C GLU A 646 22.04 3.04 11.18
N ALA A 647 21.32 1.91 11.08
CA ALA A 647 19.99 1.74 11.66
C ALA A 647 19.97 1.90 13.21
N ILE A 648 21.04 1.44 13.88
CA ILE A 648 21.20 1.52 15.34
C ILE A 648 21.54 2.94 15.80
N THR A 649 22.41 3.64 15.07
CA THR A 649 23.07 4.87 15.57
C THR A 649 22.51 6.16 14.99
N ASP A 650 21.99 6.14 13.76
CA ASP A 650 21.51 7.35 13.08
C ASP A 650 19.99 7.31 12.87
N PRO A 651 19.20 7.92 13.75
CA PRO A 651 17.75 7.93 13.62
C PRO A 651 17.23 8.73 12.42
N LEU A 652 18.05 9.55 11.75
CA LEU A 652 17.62 10.38 10.62
C LEU A 652 17.38 9.56 9.36
N VAL A 653 18.00 8.38 9.25
CA VAL A 653 17.89 7.56 8.04
C VAL A 653 16.44 7.24 7.70
N TRP A 654 15.60 7.00 8.71
CA TRP A 654 14.20 6.64 8.55
C TRP A 654 13.37 7.77 7.93
N THR A 655 13.55 9.02 8.37
CA THR A 655 12.78 10.16 7.87
C THR A 655 13.39 10.78 6.63
N ALA A 656 14.74 10.83 6.54
CA ALA A 656 15.43 11.45 5.42
C ALA A 656 15.29 10.63 4.13
N LEU A 657 15.52 9.32 4.19
CA LEU A 657 15.45 8.43 3.02
C LEU A 657 14.00 8.13 2.60
N MET A 658 13.02 8.54 3.41
CA MET A 658 11.62 8.46 3.02
C MET A 658 11.30 9.42 1.88
N TRP A 659 11.80 10.65 1.89
CA TRP A 659 11.43 11.69 0.89
C TRP A 659 12.63 12.24 0.11
N GLY A 660 13.84 12.09 0.62
CA GLY A 660 15.09 12.45 -0.05
C GLY A 660 15.96 11.22 -0.34
N GLY A 661 17.25 11.45 -0.58
CA GLY A 661 18.26 10.41 -0.79
C GLY A 661 19.50 10.56 0.09
N ARG A 662 20.58 9.88 -0.31
CA ARG A 662 21.86 9.90 0.44
C ARG A 662 22.50 11.29 0.52
N ARG A 663 22.35 12.12 -0.53
CA ARG A 663 22.81 13.53 -0.50
C ARG A 663 22.04 14.37 0.52
N ASP A 664 20.72 14.16 0.62
CA ASP A 664 19.89 14.84 1.62
C ASP A 664 20.30 14.45 3.03
N LEU A 665 20.52 13.16 3.29
CA LEU A 665 21.01 12.70 4.59
C LEU A 665 22.36 13.33 4.96
N SER A 666 23.28 13.45 4.01
CA SER A 666 24.56 14.15 4.21
C SER A 666 24.35 15.64 4.53
N LEU A 667 23.43 16.30 3.83
CA LEU A 667 23.11 17.71 4.07
C LEU A 667 22.49 17.91 5.46
N LEU A 668 21.56 17.05 5.88
CA LEU A 668 20.97 17.11 7.22
C LEU A 668 22.00 16.91 8.32
N ARG A 669 22.96 15.99 8.13
CA ARG A 669 24.07 15.80 9.08
C ARG A 669 24.91 17.07 9.23
N ARG A 670 25.20 17.78 8.12
CA ARG A 670 25.86 19.10 8.15
C ARG A 670 25.00 20.14 8.88
N LEU A 671 23.74 20.29 8.49
CA LEU A 671 22.82 21.26 9.08
C LEU A 671 22.60 21.04 10.58
N ASN A 672 22.64 19.79 11.05
CA ASN A 672 22.53 19.46 12.47
C ASN A 672 23.73 19.92 13.30
N GLN A 673 24.84 20.32 12.69
CA GLN A 673 25.99 20.91 13.37
C GLN A 673 25.76 22.40 13.67
N GLU A 674 24.95 23.08 12.87
CA GLU A 674 24.62 24.51 12.96
C GLU A 674 23.88 24.89 14.25
N SER A 675 23.78 26.18 14.57
CA SER A 675 23.01 26.64 15.73
C SER A 675 21.51 26.30 15.57
N SER A 676 20.77 26.24 16.67
CA SER A 676 19.31 26.04 16.68
C SER A 676 18.71 26.56 17.98
N ILE A 677 17.40 26.79 18.04
CA ILE A 677 16.74 27.24 19.29
C ILE A 677 16.94 26.21 20.40
N GLU A 678 16.92 24.91 20.09
CA GLU A 678 17.19 23.85 21.05
C GLU A 678 18.60 24.00 21.67
N LYS A 679 19.62 24.27 20.85
CA LYS A 679 20.99 24.51 21.30
C LYS A 679 21.12 25.82 22.09
N LEU A 680 20.47 26.90 21.65
CA LEU A 680 20.46 28.19 22.36
C LEU A 680 19.77 28.09 23.72
N LYS A 681 18.68 27.32 23.81
CA LYS A 681 18.00 27.02 25.07
C LYS A 681 18.90 26.26 26.03
N LYS A 682 19.64 25.25 25.55
CA LYS A 682 20.63 24.51 26.36
C LYS A 682 21.76 25.40 26.88
N ARG A 683 22.12 26.46 26.14
CA ARG A 683 23.12 27.48 26.55
C ARG A 683 22.54 28.58 27.45
N GLY A 684 21.23 28.58 27.73
CA GLY A 684 20.57 29.62 28.52
C GLY A 684 20.29 30.93 27.78
N ILE A 685 20.52 30.98 26.47
CA ILE A 685 20.33 32.19 25.65
C ILE A 685 18.86 32.36 25.23
N ALA A 686 18.18 31.25 24.94
CA ALA A 686 16.77 31.25 24.53
C ALA A 686 15.86 30.65 25.61
N LYS A 687 14.70 31.28 25.83
CA LYS A 687 13.63 30.76 26.68
C LYS A 687 12.42 30.44 25.82
N THR A 688 11.88 29.22 25.93
CA THR A 688 10.84 28.71 25.02
C THR A 688 9.62 28.22 25.78
N ARG A 689 8.42 28.45 25.27
CA ARG A 689 7.18 27.86 25.80
C ARG A 689 6.16 27.62 24.68
N GLN A 690 5.53 26.45 24.66
CA GLN A 690 4.36 26.20 23.81
C GLN A 690 3.14 26.81 24.48
N GLY A 691 2.63 27.90 23.88
CA GLY A 691 1.43 28.62 24.26
C GLY A 691 0.96 28.60 25.72
N VAL A 692 -0.36 28.73 25.86
CA VAL A 692 -1.10 28.55 27.11
C VAL A 692 -2.22 27.54 26.85
N PRO A 693 -1.99 26.24 27.10
CA PRO A 693 -3.01 25.22 26.96
C PRO A 693 -4.18 25.51 27.91
N ARG A 694 -5.39 25.54 27.37
CA ARG A 694 -6.61 25.79 28.16
C ARG A 694 -7.23 24.49 28.69
N GLY A 695 -6.99 23.35 28.04
CA GLY A 695 -7.23 21.97 28.52
C GLY A 695 -8.39 21.80 29.51
N ASP A 696 -8.09 21.23 30.68
CA ASP A 696 -9.10 20.94 31.72
C ASP A 696 -9.58 22.17 32.52
N ARG A 697 -8.97 23.34 32.30
CA ARG A 697 -9.29 24.63 32.94
C ARG A 697 -9.29 24.62 34.48
N LYS A 698 -8.58 23.69 35.13
CA LYS A 698 -8.63 23.55 36.60
C LYS A 698 -7.68 24.47 37.36
N LYS A 699 -6.76 25.13 36.67
CA LYS A 699 -5.73 25.98 37.31
C LYS A 699 -5.89 27.45 36.90
N VAL A 700 -5.73 28.36 37.84
CA VAL A 700 -5.89 29.82 37.62
C VAL A 700 -4.51 30.50 37.66
N GLU A 701 -4.22 31.33 36.66
CA GLU A 701 -3.00 32.14 36.56
C GLU A 701 -3.34 33.59 36.17
N ASN A 702 -3.55 34.42 37.19
CA ASN A 702 -4.00 35.81 37.01
C ASN A 702 -2.97 36.69 36.28
N SER A 703 -1.69 36.31 36.25
CA SER A 703 -0.65 37.05 35.54
C SER A 703 -0.75 37.01 34.00
N LEU A 704 -1.72 36.25 33.47
CA LEU A 704 -2.06 36.20 32.04
C LEU A 704 -3.16 37.21 31.65
N VAL A 705 -3.94 37.68 32.61
CA VAL A 705 -5.02 38.64 32.37
C VAL A 705 -4.42 40.01 31.99
N ASN A 706 -5.10 40.74 31.12
CA ASN A 706 -4.68 42.03 30.56
C ASN A 706 -3.46 41.99 29.63
N LYS A 707 -2.98 40.80 29.24
CA LYS A 707 -1.95 40.65 28.20
C LYS A 707 -2.59 40.46 26.83
N ARG A 708 -1.93 40.95 25.77
CA ARG A 708 -2.32 40.67 24.39
C ARG A 708 -2.17 39.17 24.10
N ILE A 709 -3.15 38.57 23.42
CA ILE A 709 -3.16 37.14 23.09
C ILE A 709 -3.32 36.89 21.59
N LEU A 710 -2.42 36.07 21.04
CA LEU A 710 -2.62 35.44 19.73
C LEU A 710 -3.35 34.10 19.93
N GLU A 711 -4.67 34.14 19.85
CA GLU A 711 -5.52 32.95 20.00
C GLU A 711 -5.83 32.26 18.67
N SER A 712 -5.96 33.06 17.60
CA SER A 712 -6.26 32.60 16.24
C SER A 712 -5.35 31.46 15.79
N ASP A 713 -5.93 30.44 15.17
CA ASP A 713 -5.18 29.33 14.57
C ASP A 713 -4.47 29.70 13.26
N GLU A 714 -4.68 30.91 12.75
CA GLU A 714 -3.96 31.47 11.60
C GLU A 714 -3.24 32.76 12.02
N LEU A 715 -2.01 32.94 11.53
CA LEU A 715 -1.32 34.22 11.63
C LEU A 715 -2.01 35.24 10.73
N LEU A 716 -2.11 36.49 11.18
CA LEU A 716 -2.71 37.56 10.39
C LEU A 716 -2.01 37.69 9.02
N ASP A 717 -2.77 37.61 7.93
CA ASP A 717 -2.28 37.66 6.54
C ASP A 717 -1.44 38.93 6.25
N SER A 718 -1.65 40.01 7.02
CA SER A 718 -0.90 41.27 6.94
C SER A 718 0.52 41.20 7.54
N SER A 719 0.84 40.19 8.35
CA SER A 719 2.09 40.10 9.10
C SER A 719 3.18 39.37 8.30
N PHE A 720 4.14 40.13 7.75
CA PHE A 720 5.25 39.57 6.98
C PHE A 720 6.34 38.98 7.89
N LEU A 721 7.15 39.82 8.55
CA LEU A 721 8.16 39.42 9.54
C LEU A 721 7.85 39.93 10.95
N TYR A 722 6.98 40.92 11.04
CA TYR A 722 6.61 41.60 12.27
C TYR A 722 5.10 41.48 12.50
N LEU A 723 4.72 41.36 13.77
CA LEU A 723 3.33 41.38 14.24
C LEU A 723 3.22 42.46 15.31
N ASN A 724 2.38 43.46 15.05
CA ASN A 724 2.10 44.52 16.01
C ASN A 724 1.12 44.02 17.09
N ALA A 725 1.56 44.04 18.34
CA ALA A 725 0.77 43.57 19.48
C ALA A 725 -0.55 44.33 19.68
N GLU A 726 -0.67 45.59 19.25
CA GLU A 726 -1.90 46.39 19.37
C GLU A 726 -3.07 45.80 18.57
N GLN A 727 -2.79 45.04 17.52
CA GLN A 727 -3.79 44.39 16.66
C GLN A 727 -4.45 43.18 17.33
N LEU A 728 -3.89 42.69 18.44
CA LEU A 728 -4.37 41.48 19.11
C LEU A 728 -5.36 41.82 20.24
N PRO A 729 -6.34 40.96 20.52
CA PRO A 729 -7.24 41.15 21.64
C PRO A 729 -6.50 41.04 22.99
N ILE A 730 -7.10 41.62 24.03
CA ILE A 730 -6.64 41.49 25.41
C ILE A 730 -7.23 40.20 26.00
N ASN A 731 -6.40 39.38 26.64
CA ASN A 731 -6.83 38.18 27.34
C ASN A 731 -7.50 38.52 28.68
N ASP A 732 -8.72 38.05 28.86
CA ASP A 732 -9.47 38.09 30.11
C ASP A 732 -9.57 36.71 30.80
N ASP A 733 -9.15 35.63 30.14
CA ASP A 733 -9.23 34.26 30.67
C ASP A 733 -7.98 33.89 31.50
N PRO A 734 -8.11 33.68 32.83
CA PRO A 734 -7.01 33.27 33.69
C PRO A 734 -6.80 31.74 33.75
N TYR A 735 -7.67 30.93 33.16
CA TYR A 735 -7.66 29.48 33.36
C TYR A 735 -6.68 28.75 32.44
N ILE A 736 -5.94 27.78 32.97
CA ILE A 736 -4.99 26.94 32.25
C ILE A 736 -5.18 25.45 32.63
N ASP A 737 -4.62 24.57 31.81
CA ASP A 737 -4.62 23.12 32.07
C ASP A 737 -3.84 22.77 33.36
N SER A 738 -4.36 21.84 34.16
CA SER A 738 -3.73 21.42 35.41
C SER A 738 -2.36 20.74 35.22
N GLY A 739 -2.14 20.09 34.08
CA GLY A 739 -0.88 19.47 33.68
C GLY A 739 0.18 20.46 33.22
N THR A 740 -0.17 21.74 33.03
CA THR A 740 0.79 22.77 32.62
C THR A 740 1.74 23.13 33.76
N GLY A 741 3.01 22.78 33.60
CA GLY A 741 4.08 23.22 34.49
C GLY A 741 4.15 24.76 34.58
N LEU A 742 4.54 25.28 35.75
CA LEU A 742 4.89 26.69 35.98
C LEU A 742 6.19 27.10 35.25
N SER A 743 6.49 26.49 34.10
CA SER A 743 7.67 26.86 33.31
C SER A 743 7.61 28.35 32.96
N SER A 744 8.73 29.03 33.19
CA SER A 744 8.81 30.49 33.30
C SER A 744 8.05 31.22 32.19
N LEU A 745 7.08 32.06 32.58
CA LEU A 745 6.40 33.02 31.70
C LEU A 745 7.38 34.00 31.01
N SER A 746 8.67 33.97 31.38
CA SER A 746 9.72 34.72 30.69
C SER A 746 9.90 34.38 29.22
N ALA A 747 9.39 33.23 28.73
CA ALA A 747 9.35 32.96 27.30
C ALA A 747 8.42 33.93 26.51
N PHE A 748 7.55 34.67 27.21
CA PHE A 748 6.66 35.70 26.65
C PHE A 748 7.22 37.12 26.83
N GLN A 749 8.49 37.28 27.24
CA GLN A 749 9.13 38.59 27.35
C GLN A 749 9.70 39.04 26.00
N LEU A 750 9.80 40.37 25.81
CA LEU A 750 10.49 40.97 24.68
C LEU A 750 12.01 40.98 24.89
N PRO A 751 12.83 40.95 23.81
CA PRO A 751 12.46 40.65 22.43
C PRO A 751 11.86 39.24 22.27
N GLN A 752 10.80 39.13 21.46
CA GLN A 752 10.00 37.92 21.34
C GLN A 752 9.78 37.55 19.88
N ILE A 753 9.87 36.25 19.59
CA ILE A 753 9.44 35.65 18.33
C ILE A 753 8.37 34.59 18.62
N ILE A 754 7.34 34.56 17.79
CA ILE A 754 6.28 33.56 17.81
C ILE A 754 6.44 32.65 16.59
N LEU A 755 6.49 31.34 16.84
CA LEU A 755 6.53 30.32 15.79
C LEU A 755 5.20 29.58 15.71
N LYS A 756 4.70 29.38 14.51
CA LYS A 756 3.54 28.53 14.25
C LYS A 756 3.97 27.06 14.20
N LEU A 757 3.27 26.18 14.92
CA LEU A 757 3.54 24.72 14.86
C LEU A 757 3.06 24.08 13.55
N SER A 758 2.01 24.64 12.94
CA SER A 758 1.45 24.13 11.70
C SER A 758 2.03 24.77 10.46
N TRP A 759 2.29 23.93 9.46
CA TRP A 759 2.64 24.33 8.10
C TRP A 759 1.45 25.02 7.42
N GLN A 760 1.71 26.17 6.77
CA GLN A 760 0.67 27.01 6.18
C GLN A 760 0.49 26.68 4.70
N LYS A 761 -0.66 26.11 4.33
CA LYS A 761 -0.95 25.65 2.96
C LYS A 761 -0.86 26.77 1.92
N LYS A 762 -1.33 27.98 2.25
CA LYS A 762 -1.35 29.13 1.34
C LYS A 762 0.05 29.61 0.94
N SER A 763 0.99 29.66 1.88
CA SER A 763 2.38 30.09 1.62
C SER A 763 3.31 28.93 1.30
N GLY A 764 2.88 27.69 1.54
CA GLY A 764 3.72 26.50 1.45
C GLY A 764 4.79 26.43 2.53
N ARG A 765 4.71 27.21 3.61
CA ARG A 765 5.80 27.42 4.57
C ARG A 765 5.37 27.33 6.03
N PHE A 766 6.35 27.07 6.90
CA PHE A 766 6.22 27.45 8.30
C PHE A 766 6.32 28.97 8.43
N ARG A 767 5.81 29.51 9.54
CA ARG A 767 5.73 30.96 9.74
C ARG A 767 6.24 31.33 11.12
N SER A 768 6.99 32.42 11.15
CA SER A 768 7.41 33.07 12.37
C SER A 768 7.29 34.59 12.25
N VAL A 769 6.99 35.24 13.36
CA VAL A 769 6.88 36.70 13.45
C VAL A 769 7.59 37.21 14.69
N ILE A 770 8.27 38.35 14.54
CA ILE A 770 8.83 39.13 15.64
C ILE A 770 7.74 40.04 16.17
N ILE A 771 7.63 40.13 17.50
CA ILE A 771 6.61 40.96 18.13
C ILE A 771 7.10 42.40 18.22
N GLU A 772 6.33 43.30 17.63
CA GLU A 772 6.46 44.73 17.88
C GLU A 772 5.63 45.10 19.11
N PRO A 773 6.26 45.67 20.16
CA PRO A 773 5.55 46.03 21.38
C PRO A 773 4.41 47.02 21.14
N ASP A 774 3.37 46.93 21.95
CA ASP A 774 2.42 48.02 22.12
C ASP A 774 2.96 49.07 23.11
N ASN A 775 2.14 50.09 23.42
CA ASN A 775 2.49 51.15 24.36
C ASN A 775 2.85 50.66 25.79
N THR A 776 2.55 49.41 26.14
CA THR A 776 2.90 48.82 27.44
C THR A 776 4.31 48.21 27.47
N ASN A 777 4.95 48.09 26.29
CA ASN A 777 6.26 47.46 26.08
C ASN A 777 6.33 46.04 26.67
N GLN A 778 5.22 45.28 26.57
CA GLN A 778 5.13 43.89 26.99
C GLN A 778 5.03 42.95 25.79
N GLY A 779 5.56 41.73 25.96
CA GLY A 779 5.34 40.67 24.98
C GLY A 779 3.93 40.10 25.07
N ILE A 780 3.60 39.22 24.12
CA ILE A 780 2.26 38.63 23.97
C ILE A 780 2.22 37.19 24.47
N ILE A 781 1.03 36.71 24.83
CA ILE A 781 0.77 35.28 25.02
C ILE A 781 0.15 34.68 23.75
N CYS A 782 0.15 33.36 23.62
CA CYS A 782 -0.39 32.67 22.44
C CYS A 782 -1.06 31.34 22.80
N SER A 783 -1.91 30.84 21.92
CA SER A 783 -2.54 29.51 22.05
C SER A 783 -1.53 28.37 21.87
N GLU A 784 -1.95 27.14 22.18
CA GLU A 784 -1.08 25.94 22.07
C GLU A 784 -0.64 25.60 20.64
N SER A 785 -1.25 26.25 19.65
CA SER A 785 -0.89 26.23 18.23
C SER A 785 0.45 26.93 17.92
N TYR A 786 1.07 27.56 18.93
CA TYR A 786 2.28 28.37 18.79
C TYR A 786 3.34 28.06 19.83
N VAL A 787 4.59 28.40 19.49
CA VAL A 787 5.73 28.40 20.40
C VAL A 787 6.27 29.82 20.52
N SER A 788 6.27 30.33 21.76
CA SER A 788 6.92 31.59 22.10
C SER A 788 8.38 31.38 22.44
N ILE A 789 9.24 32.25 21.91
CA ILE A 789 10.67 32.26 22.19
C ILE A 789 11.10 33.68 22.55
N HIS A 790 11.79 33.80 23.68
CA HIS A 790 12.45 35.02 24.10
C HIS A 790 13.97 34.84 24.02
N ILE A 791 14.65 35.84 23.45
CA ILE A 791 16.10 35.98 23.37
C ILE A 791 16.44 37.43 23.77
N SER A 792 17.47 37.63 24.59
CA SER A 792 17.86 38.97 25.05
C SER A 792 18.31 39.88 23.90
N GLU A 793 18.21 41.20 24.10
CA GLU A 793 18.66 42.20 23.11
C GLU A 793 20.14 42.04 22.72
N GLU A 794 21.00 41.59 23.63
CA GLU A 794 22.41 41.28 23.37
C GLU A 794 22.61 40.22 22.28
N ASN A 795 21.59 39.36 22.05
CA ASN A 795 21.61 38.28 21.08
C ASN A 795 20.55 38.47 19.98
N ILE A 796 20.14 39.71 19.70
CA ILE A 796 19.06 40.02 18.75
C ILE A 796 19.32 39.46 17.34
N SER A 797 20.58 39.38 16.91
CA SER A 797 20.93 38.78 15.62
C SER A 797 20.54 37.30 15.53
N GLN A 798 20.56 36.54 16.64
CA GLN A 798 20.08 35.16 16.67
C GLN A 798 18.57 35.08 16.53
N LEU A 799 17.83 36.02 17.13
CA LEU A 799 16.38 36.11 17.02
C LEU A 799 15.98 36.41 15.57
N ASN A 800 16.67 37.35 14.93
CA ASN A 800 16.43 37.70 13.53
C ASN A 800 16.79 36.55 12.58
N ALA A 801 17.95 35.91 12.79
CA ALA A 801 18.37 34.74 12.02
C ALA A 801 17.36 33.58 12.16
N ALA A 802 16.82 33.36 13.37
CA ALA A 802 15.74 32.41 13.58
C ALA A 802 14.50 32.78 12.76
N CYS A 803 14.07 34.04 12.79
CA CYS A 803 12.91 34.51 12.04
C CYS A 803 13.04 34.28 10.53
N LEU A 804 14.23 34.52 9.96
CA LEU A 804 14.50 34.23 8.56
C LEU A 804 14.47 32.72 8.29
N ALA A 805 15.14 31.91 9.12
CA ALA A 805 15.22 30.47 8.94
C ALA A 805 13.83 29.81 8.92
N TYR A 806 12.96 30.12 9.90
CA TYR A 806 11.61 29.52 9.99
C TYR A 806 10.66 29.94 8.87
N ASN A 807 10.87 31.10 8.24
CA ASN A 807 10.09 31.56 7.08
C ASN A 807 10.65 31.07 5.73
N SER A 808 11.81 30.39 5.71
CA SER A 808 12.50 29.98 4.48
C SER A 808 12.10 28.58 3.98
N LYS A 809 12.49 28.25 2.74
CA LYS A 809 12.37 26.88 2.20
C LYS A 809 13.16 25.86 3.01
N LEU A 810 14.26 26.28 3.65
CA LEU A 810 15.11 25.41 4.47
C LEU A 810 14.33 24.83 5.65
N ALA A 811 13.48 25.59 6.33
CA ALA A 811 12.68 25.07 7.44
C ALA A 811 11.72 23.97 6.97
N VAL A 812 11.09 24.18 5.81
CA VAL A 812 10.18 23.20 5.20
C VAL A 812 10.93 21.93 4.82
N TYR A 813 12.05 22.08 4.11
CA TYR A 813 12.93 20.98 3.73
C TYR A 813 13.40 20.18 4.95
N TYR A 814 13.96 20.87 5.94
CA TYR A 814 14.50 20.25 7.14
C TYR A 814 13.42 19.53 7.95
N LEU A 815 12.26 20.16 8.18
CA LEU A 815 11.18 19.54 8.96
C LEU A 815 10.52 18.39 8.22
N LEU A 816 10.41 18.43 6.88
CA LEU A 816 9.88 17.30 6.12
C LEU A 816 10.78 16.06 6.26
N LEU A 817 12.09 16.26 6.33
CA LEU A 817 13.06 15.17 6.40
C LEU A 817 13.45 14.76 7.83
N THR A 818 13.02 15.49 8.86
CA THR A 818 13.37 15.21 10.27
C THR A 818 12.17 14.99 11.19
N SER A 819 10.99 15.53 10.87
CA SER A 819 9.79 15.34 11.69
C SER A 819 8.90 14.23 11.13
N GLY A 820 8.84 13.11 11.85
CA GLY A 820 7.97 11.98 11.50
C GLY A 820 6.49 12.35 11.38
N ARG A 821 5.99 13.37 12.12
CA ARG A 821 4.59 13.83 12.02
C ARG A 821 4.32 14.52 10.70
N PHE A 822 5.19 15.47 10.32
CA PHE A 822 5.04 16.23 9.08
C PHE A 822 5.29 15.35 7.84
N ALA A 823 6.29 14.47 7.92
CA ALA A 823 6.66 13.51 6.89
C ALA A 823 5.58 12.45 6.60
N SER A 824 4.68 12.16 7.55
CA SER A 824 3.68 11.10 7.41
C SER A 824 2.26 11.59 7.16
N TYR A 825 1.71 12.50 7.98
CA TYR A 825 0.30 12.89 7.81
C TYR A 825 -0.12 14.25 8.36
N ILE A 826 0.34 14.68 9.53
CA ILE A 826 -0.16 15.93 10.16
C ILE A 826 0.57 17.13 9.58
N PRO A 827 -0.12 18.22 9.19
CA PRO A 827 0.52 19.49 8.83
C PRO A 827 1.05 20.24 10.07
N GLU A 828 1.45 19.54 11.13
CA GLU A 828 1.93 20.09 12.40
C GLU A 828 3.10 19.24 12.91
N VAL A 829 4.12 19.91 13.43
CA VAL A 829 5.32 19.29 14.01
C VAL A 829 5.25 19.30 15.52
N ASN A 830 6.00 18.41 16.18
CA ASN A 830 6.19 18.55 17.63
C ASN A 830 7.10 19.75 17.91
N VAL A 831 6.92 20.39 19.08
CA VAL A 831 7.76 21.50 19.54
C VAL A 831 9.25 21.16 19.45
N ASN A 832 9.65 19.96 19.87
CA ASN A 832 11.06 19.55 19.83
C ASN A 832 11.63 19.50 18.41
N ASP A 833 10.84 19.09 17.42
CA ASP A 833 11.28 19.05 16.02
C ASP A 833 11.43 20.48 15.49
N LEU A 834 10.45 21.35 15.80
CA LEU A 834 10.47 22.76 15.43
C LEU A 834 11.74 23.44 15.97
N LEU A 835 12.05 23.29 17.26
CA LEU A 835 13.19 23.95 17.89
C LEU A 835 14.57 23.51 17.34
N ARG A 836 14.64 22.41 16.58
CA ARG A 836 15.87 21.89 15.97
C ARG A 836 16.16 22.45 14.58
N VAL A 837 15.26 23.26 14.00
CA VAL A 837 15.53 23.91 12.71
C VAL A 837 16.86 24.67 12.79
N PRO A 838 17.77 24.49 11.81
CA PRO A 838 19.07 25.12 11.80
C PRO A 838 18.95 26.63 11.62
N ILE A 839 19.80 27.38 12.34
CA ILE A 839 19.88 28.83 12.33
C ILE A 839 21.32 29.21 11.95
N PRO A 840 21.52 30.10 10.96
CA PRO A 840 22.86 30.48 10.51
C PRO A 840 23.59 31.34 11.56
N GLU A 841 24.89 31.56 11.36
CA GLU A 841 25.74 32.33 12.28
C GLU A 841 25.33 33.81 12.45
N LEU A 842 25.83 34.40 13.54
CA LEU A 842 25.45 35.69 14.13
C LEU A 842 25.55 36.91 13.22
N SER A 843 26.40 36.91 12.18
CA SER A 843 26.69 38.08 11.34
C SER A 843 25.64 38.35 10.25
N VAL A 844 24.67 37.46 10.06
CA VAL A 844 23.71 37.52 8.92
C VAL A 844 22.29 37.97 9.34
N GLY A 845 22.05 38.14 10.65
CA GLY A 845 20.75 38.48 11.25
C GLY A 845 20.24 39.91 11.02
N GLU A 846 20.74 40.65 10.04
CA GLU A 846 20.20 41.96 9.70
C GLU A 846 18.98 41.82 8.77
N LEU A 847 17.80 42.19 9.27
CA LEU A 847 16.55 42.17 8.50
C LEU A 847 16.46 43.30 7.44
N GLN A 848 17.53 44.06 7.28
CA GLN A 848 17.63 45.13 6.30
C GLN A 848 17.51 44.58 4.88
N ASN A 849 16.73 45.27 4.05
CA ASN A 849 16.46 44.95 2.64
C ASN A 849 15.65 43.66 2.36
N ILE A 850 15.04 43.05 3.37
CA ILE A 850 14.11 41.91 3.16
C ILE A 850 12.70 42.46 2.90
N LYS A 851 12.22 42.38 1.65
CA LYS A 851 10.90 42.89 1.24
C LYS A 851 9.94 41.78 0.82
N THR A 852 10.50 40.67 0.34
CA THR A 852 9.77 39.54 -0.21
C THR A 852 10.22 38.23 0.42
N ILE A 853 9.43 37.17 0.23
CA ILE A 853 9.79 35.82 0.68
C ILE A 853 11.03 35.30 -0.08
N ASP A 854 11.21 35.69 -1.34
CA ASP A 854 12.38 35.28 -2.13
C ASP A 854 13.68 35.91 -1.59
N ASP A 855 13.61 37.14 -1.06
CA ASP A 855 14.75 37.76 -0.36
C ASP A 855 15.18 36.95 0.87
N ILE A 856 14.21 36.34 1.58
CA ILE A 856 14.50 35.45 2.73
C ILE A 856 15.26 34.21 2.26
N ASP A 857 14.78 33.57 1.18
CA ASP A 857 15.40 32.35 0.67
C ASP A 857 16.82 32.61 0.16
N GLU A 858 17.04 33.70 -0.58
CA GLU A 858 18.38 34.05 -1.07
C GLU A 858 19.32 34.43 0.09
N ARG A 859 18.82 35.15 1.10
CA ARG A 859 19.61 35.45 2.30
C ARG A 859 20.01 34.18 3.03
N ILE A 860 19.08 33.24 3.23
CA ILE A 860 19.35 31.95 3.86
C ILE A 860 20.32 31.12 3.01
N ARG A 861 20.19 31.17 1.69
CA ARG A 861 21.12 30.48 0.78
C ARG A 861 22.56 30.94 0.97
N GLN A 862 22.76 32.24 1.02
CA GLN A 862 24.07 32.85 1.25
C GLN A 862 24.58 32.57 2.67
N ALA A 863 23.70 32.67 3.67
CA ALA A 863 24.05 32.50 5.09
C ALA A 863 24.62 31.12 5.44
N PHE A 864 24.10 30.06 4.82
CA PHE A 864 24.59 28.68 5.02
C PHE A 864 25.62 28.23 3.96
N GLU A 865 26.00 29.16 3.07
CA GLU A 865 26.90 28.91 1.95
C GLU A 865 26.50 27.68 1.13
N PHE A 866 25.20 27.54 0.83
CA PHE A 866 24.72 26.35 0.12
C PHE A 866 25.35 26.26 -1.26
N LYS A 867 25.95 25.10 -1.54
CA LYS A 867 26.34 24.74 -2.90
C LYS A 867 25.10 24.67 -3.77
N ASP A 868 25.28 24.92 -5.07
CA ASP A 868 24.20 24.84 -6.04
C ASP A 868 23.48 23.48 -6.02
N SER A 869 24.21 22.37 -5.87
CA SER A 869 23.64 21.03 -5.72
C SER A 869 22.81 20.86 -4.44
N GLU A 870 23.20 21.49 -3.32
CA GLU A 870 22.45 21.43 -2.06
C GLU A 870 21.16 22.26 -2.15
N TRP A 871 21.24 23.45 -2.76
CA TRP A 871 20.08 24.31 -2.96
C TRP A 871 19.05 23.70 -3.92
N VAL A 872 19.50 22.91 -4.89
CA VAL A 872 18.62 22.13 -5.76
C VAL A 872 17.82 21.09 -4.99
N LEU A 873 18.44 20.38 -4.02
CA LEU A 873 17.70 19.44 -3.16
C LEU A 873 16.59 20.15 -2.40
N ILE A 874 16.90 21.31 -1.80
CA ILE A 874 15.94 22.13 -1.05
C ILE A 874 14.80 22.61 -1.97
N ASN A 875 15.14 23.17 -3.14
CA ASN A 875 14.13 23.72 -4.03
C ASN A 875 13.23 22.66 -4.67
N ASP A 876 13.81 21.57 -5.19
CA ASP A 876 13.01 20.57 -5.89
C ASP A 876 12.10 19.82 -4.91
N LEU A 877 12.56 19.58 -3.68
CA LEU A 877 11.72 19.04 -2.62
C LEU A 877 10.56 19.99 -2.28
N PHE A 878 10.82 21.30 -2.18
CA PHE A 878 9.78 22.30 -1.91
C PHE A 878 8.79 22.47 -3.07
N ASN A 879 9.27 22.49 -4.32
CA ASN A 879 8.47 22.82 -5.50
C ASN A 879 7.71 21.60 -6.07
N TYR A 880 8.23 20.39 -5.90
CA TYR A 880 7.67 19.18 -6.51
C TYR A 880 7.31 18.12 -5.46
N THR A 881 8.27 17.67 -4.65
CA THR A 881 8.06 16.52 -3.73
C THR A 881 6.98 16.80 -2.68
N LEU A 882 7.04 17.96 -2.01
CA LEU A 882 6.05 18.32 -0.98
C LEU A 882 4.65 18.56 -1.57
N PRO A 883 4.48 19.35 -2.66
CA PRO A 883 3.20 19.48 -3.34
C PRO A 883 2.65 18.15 -3.87
N ASP A 884 3.49 17.25 -4.40
CA ASP A 884 3.03 15.93 -4.82
C ASP A 884 2.56 15.09 -3.62
N PHE A 885 3.24 15.19 -2.47
CA PHE A 885 2.82 14.49 -1.26
C PHE A 885 1.52 15.04 -0.64
N LYS A 886 1.44 16.37 -0.42
CA LYS A 886 0.34 17.02 0.31
C LYS A 886 -0.79 17.55 -0.59
N GLY A 887 -0.60 17.50 -1.90
CA GLY A 887 -1.57 17.91 -2.92
C GLY A 887 -2.33 16.73 -3.52
N ASP A 888 -2.71 16.87 -4.78
CA ASP A 888 -3.60 15.94 -5.50
C ASP A 888 -3.06 15.64 -6.92
N GLY A 889 -3.91 15.09 -7.80
CA GLY A 889 -3.53 14.81 -9.19
C GLY A 889 -3.04 16.04 -9.98
N ALA A 890 -3.35 17.26 -9.55
CA ALA A 890 -2.93 18.51 -10.19
C ALA A 890 -1.55 19.01 -9.72
N SER A 891 -0.90 18.31 -8.80
CA SER A 891 0.41 18.72 -8.27
C SER A 891 1.47 18.85 -9.36
N PRO A 892 2.42 19.80 -9.24
CA PRO A 892 3.39 20.12 -10.27
C PRO A 892 4.21 18.94 -10.77
N GLY A 893 4.65 18.03 -9.89
CA GLY A 893 5.48 16.89 -10.28
C GLY A 893 4.72 15.81 -11.06
N ARG A 894 3.39 15.77 -10.95
CA ARG A 894 2.52 14.82 -11.67
C ARG A 894 2.16 15.27 -13.08
N LYS A 895 2.41 16.53 -13.43
CA LYS A 895 2.14 17.06 -14.77
C LYS A 895 3.10 16.46 -15.79
N ARG A 896 2.61 16.33 -17.02
CA ARG A 896 3.44 15.99 -18.19
C ARG A 896 4.51 17.05 -18.40
N ILE A 897 5.60 16.64 -19.04
CA ILE A 897 6.71 17.54 -19.31
C ILE A 897 6.39 18.44 -20.50
N HIS A 898 6.83 19.70 -20.42
CA HIS A 898 6.55 20.68 -21.45
C HIS A 898 7.35 20.39 -22.73
N ARG A 899 6.62 20.21 -23.84
CA ARG A 899 7.14 20.17 -25.20
C ARG A 899 6.67 21.46 -25.89
N ILE A 900 7.58 22.41 -26.14
CA ILE A 900 7.20 23.65 -26.84
C ILE A 900 7.56 23.51 -28.32
N ASP A 901 6.52 23.38 -29.15
CA ASP A 901 6.62 23.47 -30.61
C ASP A 901 6.41 24.93 -31.03
N ASN A 902 7.50 25.69 -31.11
CA ASN A 902 7.43 27.03 -31.67
C ASN A 902 7.47 26.90 -33.20
N SER A 903 6.33 26.60 -33.81
CA SER A 903 6.13 26.54 -35.27
C SER A 903 6.45 27.85 -36.03
N GLN A 904 7.01 28.87 -35.36
CA GLN A 904 7.54 30.11 -35.95
C GLN A 904 9.00 30.44 -35.57
N SER A 905 9.67 29.66 -34.70
CA SER A 905 11.09 29.86 -34.37
C SER A 905 11.82 28.51 -34.30
N GLN A 906 12.96 28.38 -34.97
CA GLN A 906 13.78 27.15 -35.12
C GLN A 906 14.31 26.50 -33.82
N ASN A 907 13.84 26.88 -32.63
CA ASN A 907 14.30 26.34 -31.36
C ASN A 907 13.19 25.56 -30.65
N ASN A 908 13.15 24.25 -30.87
CA ASN A 908 12.43 23.32 -30.00
C ASN A 908 13.04 23.42 -28.58
N THR A 909 12.21 23.47 -27.54
CA THR A 909 12.69 23.54 -26.15
C THR A 909 12.03 22.49 -25.26
N GLU A 910 12.81 21.92 -24.33
CA GLU A 910 12.44 20.91 -23.33
C GLU A 910 13.04 21.35 -21.98
N PRO A 911 12.47 22.35 -21.28
CA PRO A 911 13.16 23.02 -20.18
C PRO A 911 13.48 22.07 -19.02
N GLU A 912 12.56 21.21 -18.62
CA GLU A 912 12.78 20.25 -17.52
C GLU A 912 13.82 19.19 -17.88
N LEU A 913 13.70 18.52 -19.04
CA LEU A 913 14.69 17.51 -19.45
C LEU A 913 16.06 18.13 -19.71
N THR A 914 16.13 19.36 -20.21
CA THR A 914 17.40 20.04 -20.44
C THR A 914 18.10 20.29 -19.10
N ALA A 915 17.39 20.86 -18.12
CA ALA A 915 17.93 21.06 -16.77
C ALA A 915 18.34 19.75 -16.11
N TYR A 916 17.54 18.69 -16.25
CA TYR A 916 17.90 17.34 -15.79
C TYR A 916 19.22 16.88 -16.41
N CYS A 917 19.33 16.93 -17.74
CA CYS A 917 20.52 16.45 -18.45
C CYS A 917 21.76 17.27 -18.09
N GLU A 918 21.65 18.59 -17.93
CA GLU A 918 22.77 19.44 -17.53
C GLU A 918 23.33 19.07 -16.16
N TYR A 919 22.45 18.85 -15.17
CA TYR A 919 22.86 18.43 -13.82
C TYR A 919 23.45 17.02 -13.82
N PHE A 920 22.86 16.11 -14.60
CA PHE A 920 23.37 14.76 -14.76
C PHE A 920 24.80 14.76 -15.33
N LEU A 921 25.01 15.49 -16.44
CA LEU A 921 26.33 15.61 -17.08
C LEU A 921 27.35 16.29 -16.15
N ARG A 922 26.92 17.25 -15.32
CA ARG A 922 27.81 17.92 -14.35
C ARG A 922 28.33 16.94 -13.30
N VAL A 923 27.50 16.03 -12.79
CA VAL A 923 27.93 14.99 -11.85
C VAL A 923 28.92 14.04 -12.51
N LEU A 924 28.65 13.58 -13.74
CA LEU A 924 29.57 12.73 -14.48
C LEU A 924 30.94 13.40 -14.71
N LYS A 925 30.96 14.67 -15.12
CA LYS A 925 32.22 15.43 -15.30
C LYS A 925 32.96 15.62 -13.98
N ALA A 926 32.24 15.84 -12.88
CA ALA A 926 32.85 15.95 -11.56
C ALA A 926 33.48 14.62 -11.09
N GLY A 927 32.84 13.48 -11.39
CA GLY A 927 33.33 12.15 -11.01
C GLY A 927 34.45 11.60 -11.92
N PHE A 928 34.38 11.84 -13.23
CA PHE A 928 35.27 11.20 -14.22
C PHE A 928 36.30 12.14 -14.88
N GLY A 929 36.24 13.45 -14.62
CA GLY A 929 37.15 14.46 -15.18
C GLY A 929 36.46 15.42 -16.15
N GLN A 930 36.89 16.70 -16.13
CA GLN A 930 36.32 17.76 -16.99
C GLN A 930 36.68 17.62 -18.47
N ASP A 931 37.74 16.87 -18.77
CA ASP A 931 38.22 16.53 -20.11
C ASP A 931 37.34 15.49 -20.83
N LYS A 932 36.48 14.77 -20.09
CA LYS A 932 35.59 13.75 -20.67
C LYS A 932 34.48 14.38 -21.51
N GLN A 933 34.37 13.92 -22.74
CA GLN A 933 33.35 14.36 -23.68
C GLN A 933 32.03 13.63 -23.43
N VAL A 934 31.22 14.17 -22.52
CA VAL A 934 29.86 13.67 -22.25
C VAL A 934 28.81 14.60 -22.83
N CYS A 935 27.80 14.04 -23.48
CA CYS A 935 26.65 14.79 -24.01
C CYS A 935 25.34 14.01 -23.85
N ALA A 936 24.22 14.72 -23.88
CA ALA A 936 22.89 14.14 -23.79
C ALA A 936 22.08 14.39 -25.07
N THR A 937 21.19 13.47 -25.41
CA THR A 937 20.18 13.66 -26.46
C THR A 937 18.80 13.33 -25.92
N ILE A 938 17.90 14.31 -26.01
CA ILE A 938 16.49 14.19 -25.69
C ILE A 938 15.75 13.83 -26.97
N PHE A 939 14.99 12.74 -26.97
CA PHE A 939 14.12 12.38 -28.08
C PHE A 939 12.76 13.07 -27.87
N GLN A 940 12.34 13.88 -28.85
CA GLN A 940 11.13 14.70 -28.76
C GLN A 940 10.15 14.34 -29.88
N GLU A 941 8.98 13.85 -29.47
CA GLU A 941 7.86 13.54 -30.37
C GLU A 941 7.36 14.79 -31.09
N GLN A 942 7.17 14.70 -32.42
CA GLN A 942 6.65 15.80 -33.25
C GLN A 942 5.13 15.74 -33.46
N THR A 943 4.47 14.66 -33.06
CA THR A 943 3.03 14.46 -33.26
C THR A 943 2.20 14.82 -32.03
N LYS A 944 0.91 15.12 -32.19
CA LYS A 944 -0.02 15.35 -31.06
C LYS A 944 -0.21 14.12 -30.16
N ASN A 945 0.09 12.93 -30.68
CA ASN A 945 -0.05 11.68 -29.96
C ASN A 945 1.23 11.41 -29.15
N LEU A 946 1.20 11.74 -27.86
CA LEU A 946 2.34 11.65 -26.96
C LEU A 946 2.31 10.34 -26.17
N LEU A 947 3.42 9.61 -26.18
CA LEU A 947 3.62 8.41 -25.38
C LEU A 947 3.61 8.75 -23.89
N PRO A 948 3.30 7.77 -23.02
CA PRO A 948 3.35 7.94 -21.56
C PRO A 948 4.80 7.94 -21.00
N VAL A 949 5.82 7.81 -21.85
CA VAL A 949 7.24 7.69 -21.48
C VAL A 949 8.13 8.65 -22.27
N ARG A 950 9.30 8.98 -21.72
CA ARG A 950 10.35 9.80 -22.35
C ARG A 950 11.65 9.00 -22.45
N LEU A 951 12.42 9.28 -23.51
CA LEU A 951 13.72 8.67 -23.78
C LEU A 951 14.82 9.73 -23.82
N VAL A 952 15.86 9.52 -23.01
CA VAL A 952 17.11 10.30 -23.03
C VAL A 952 18.30 9.36 -23.24
N ALA A 953 19.23 9.78 -24.10
CA ALA A 953 20.50 9.08 -24.30
C ALA A 953 21.66 9.92 -23.76
N ILE A 954 22.50 9.35 -22.90
CA ILE A 954 23.75 9.93 -22.44
C ILE A 954 24.90 9.23 -23.14
N TYR A 955 25.70 9.96 -23.90
CA TYR A 955 26.86 9.43 -24.61
C TYR A 955 28.12 9.71 -23.81
N LEU A 956 28.95 8.68 -23.64
CA LEU A 956 30.24 8.76 -22.98
C LEU A 956 31.36 8.79 -24.04
N ASN A 957 32.16 9.85 -24.04
CA ASN A 957 33.28 10.08 -24.98
C ASN A 957 32.86 10.20 -26.45
N LYS A 958 31.78 10.94 -26.74
CA LYS A 958 31.38 11.22 -28.11
C LYS A 958 32.20 12.38 -28.70
N PRO A 959 32.96 12.18 -29.79
CA PRO A 959 33.77 13.22 -30.44
C PRO A 959 32.93 14.44 -30.85
N ASP A 960 33.45 15.63 -30.61
CA ASP A 960 32.92 16.92 -31.11
C ASP A 960 31.45 17.22 -30.74
N SER A 961 30.95 16.62 -29.66
CA SER A 961 29.62 16.91 -29.12
C SER A 961 29.66 17.11 -27.61
N GLY A 962 29.17 18.26 -27.15
CA GLY A 962 29.06 18.60 -25.74
C GLY A 962 27.71 19.26 -25.44
N GLY A 963 27.22 19.05 -24.23
CA GLY A 963 25.96 19.63 -23.78
C GLY A 963 24.74 18.76 -24.08
N VAL A 964 23.58 19.40 -24.19
CA VAL A 964 22.28 18.75 -24.38
C VAL A 964 21.75 19.06 -25.77
N HIS A 965 21.31 18.03 -26.48
CA HIS A 965 20.74 18.14 -27.81
C HIS A 965 19.30 17.61 -27.83
N ILE A 966 18.43 18.24 -28.62
CA ILE A 966 17.05 17.78 -28.83
C ILE A 966 16.99 17.18 -30.23
N LYS A 967 16.52 15.93 -30.33
CA LYS A 967 16.34 15.21 -31.58
C LYS A 967 14.84 14.98 -31.83
N PRO A 968 14.25 15.65 -32.84
CA PRO A 968 12.91 15.34 -33.32
C PRO A 968 12.78 13.86 -33.73
N ILE A 969 11.68 13.23 -33.33
CA ILE A 969 11.29 11.86 -33.72
C ILE A 969 9.76 11.82 -33.81
N ASP A 970 9.18 10.97 -34.66
CA ASP A 970 7.73 10.70 -34.59
C ASP A 970 7.44 9.56 -33.59
N SER A 971 6.19 9.44 -33.14
CA SER A 971 5.83 8.44 -32.14
C SER A 971 6.04 6.99 -32.60
N PRO A 972 5.74 6.61 -33.87
CA PRO A 972 6.04 5.26 -34.36
C PRO A 972 7.53 4.90 -34.32
N ASN A 973 8.42 5.79 -34.77
CA ASN A 973 9.87 5.54 -34.73
C ASN A 973 10.42 5.52 -33.29
N LEU A 974 9.85 6.34 -32.39
CA LEU A 974 10.21 6.29 -30.98
C LEU A 974 9.79 4.96 -30.35
N MET A 975 8.62 4.44 -30.70
CA MET A 975 8.13 3.14 -30.24
C MET A 975 9.01 1.99 -30.71
N GLU A 976 9.32 1.92 -32.00
CA GLU A 976 10.24 0.91 -32.55
C GLU A 976 11.59 0.93 -31.83
N ARG A 977 12.09 2.13 -31.50
CA ARG A 977 13.33 2.29 -30.75
C ARG A 977 13.21 1.78 -29.30
N LEU A 978 12.11 2.06 -28.62
CA LEU A 978 11.84 1.54 -27.28
C LEU A 978 11.73 0.01 -27.31
N GLU A 979 11.07 -0.58 -28.31
CA GLU A 979 10.98 -2.03 -28.45
C GLU A 979 12.34 -2.71 -28.66
N ASN A 980 13.20 -2.13 -29.48
CA ASN A 980 14.56 -2.64 -29.66
C ASN A 980 15.37 -2.58 -28.37
N LEU A 981 15.19 -1.51 -27.59
CA LEU A 981 15.77 -1.39 -26.25
C LEU A 981 15.16 -2.39 -25.26
N ASN A 982 13.87 -2.69 -25.37
CA ASN A 982 13.19 -3.68 -24.54
C ASN A 982 13.77 -5.08 -24.76
N LYS A 983 13.96 -5.47 -26.03
CA LYS A 983 14.59 -6.75 -26.39
C LYS A 983 15.98 -6.85 -25.79
N LEU A 984 16.80 -5.81 -25.95
CA LEU A 984 18.14 -5.75 -25.37
C LEU A 984 18.13 -5.84 -23.84
N TYR A 985 17.15 -5.19 -23.20
CA TYR A 985 16.99 -5.22 -21.75
C TYR A 985 16.64 -6.63 -21.25
N LEU A 986 15.67 -7.27 -21.89
CA LEU A 986 15.26 -8.65 -21.58
C LEU A 986 16.36 -9.68 -21.84
N GLU A 987 17.20 -9.47 -22.85
CA GLU A 987 18.36 -10.35 -23.13
C GLU A 987 19.46 -10.26 -22.07
N ARG A 988 19.58 -9.13 -21.36
CA ARG A 988 20.67 -8.85 -20.41
C ARG A 988 20.24 -8.83 -18.94
N GLY A 989 18.94 -8.75 -18.65
CA GLY A 989 18.38 -8.66 -17.31
C GLY A 989 18.02 -10.00 -16.68
N SER A 990 17.71 -9.98 -15.38
CA SER A 990 16.95 -11.06 -14.76
C SER A 990 15.55 -11.11 -15.39
N ILE A 991 15.08 -12.30 -15.77
CA ILE A 991 13.75 -12.50 -16.33
C ILE A 991 12.65 -12.05 -15.34
N GLU A 992 12.96 -12.06 -14.03
CA GLU A 992 12.05 -11.68 -12.95
C GLU A 992 11.63 -10.20 -12.98
N ASP A 993 12.48 -9.32 -13.54
CA ASP A 993 12.29 -7.86 -13.52
C ASP A 993 11.35 -7.31 -14.61
N GLY A 994 10.87 -8.18 -15.51
CA GLY A 994 9.99 -7.83 -16.63
C GLY A 994 10.63 -6.93 -17.70
N GLY A 995 9.84 -6.50 -18.69
CA GLY A 995 10.29 -5.61 -19.77
C GLY A 995 10.32 -4.12 -19.37
N ILE A 996 10.96 -3.29 -20.20
CA ILE A 996 11.07 -1.83 -19.97
C ILE A 996 9.71 -1.11 -19.94
N PHE A 997 8.69 -1.71 -20.54
CA PHE A 997 7.34 -1.14 -20.54
C PHE A 997 6.65 -1.39 -19.20
N TYR A 998 7.01 -2.47 -18.50
CA TYR A 998 6.60 -2.72 -17.12
C TYR A 998 7.39 -1.83 -16.15
N GLN A 999 8.71 -1.70 -16.37
CA GLN A 999 9.54 -0.82 -15.56
C GLN A 999 9.24 0.65 -15.86
N ARG A 1000 8.57 1.33 -14.92
CA ARG A 1000 8.31 2.77 -15.01
C ARG A 1000 9.61 3.56 -15.23
N VAL A 1001 10.73 3.11 -14.65
CA VAL A 1001 12.06 3.71 -14.82
C VAL A 1001 13.06 2.63 -15.23
N ALA A 1002 13.57 2.70 -16.45
CA ALA A 1002 14.59 1.79 -16.96
C ALA A 1002 15.88 2.54 -17.31
N ARG A 1003 17.01 1.90 -17.01
CA ARG A 1003 18.36 2.37 -17.33
C ARG A 1003 19.09 1.27 -18.07
N ILE A 1004 19.45 1.53 -19.32
CA ILE A 1004 20.02 0.54 -20.24
C ILE A 1004 21.39 1.01 -20.68
N TYR A 1005 22.36 0.12 -20.61
CA TYR A 1005 23.73 0.38 -21.04
C TYR A 1005 24.01 -0.32 -22.35
N ASP A 1006 24.44 0.44 -23.35
CA ASP A 1006 24.69 -0.07 -24.71
C ASP A 1006 25.84 0.69 -25.38
N SER A 1007 26.07 0.44 -26.67
CA SER A 1007 27.01 1.21 -27.49
C SER A 1007 26.39 1.59 -28.84
N VAL A 1008 26.53 2.85 -29.23
CA VAL A 1008 26.14 3.32 -30.56
C VAL A 1008 27.37 3.41 -31.44
N GLU A 1009 27.30 2.85 -32.65
CA GLU A 1009 28.36 3.00 -33.64
C GLU A 1009 28.18 4.31 -34.42
N LEU A 1010 29.16 5.21 -34.30
CA LEU A 1010 29.22 6.44 -35.10
C LEU A 1010 30.58 6.52 -35.78
N ASN A 1011 30.57 6.61 -37.12
CA ASN A 1011 31.79 6.70 -37.95
C ASN A 1011 32.80 5.56 -37.67
N GLY A 1012 32.33 4.34 -37.40
CA GLY A 1012 33.17 3.18 -37.06
C GLY A 1012 33.72 3.15 -35.64
N VAL A 1013 33.30 4.10 -34.77
CA VAL A 1013 33.66 4.12 -33.34
C VAL A 1013 32.46 3.71 -32.51
N LYS A 1014 32.64 2.71 -31.64
CA LYS A 1014 31.64 2.33 -30.63
C LYS A 1014 31.67 3.30 -29.47
N ILE A 1015 30.57 4.02 -29.27
CA ILE A 1015 30.41 5.02 -28.21
C ILE A 1015 29.51 4.43 -27.13
N PRO A 1016 30.02 4.23 -25.89
CA PRO A 1016 29.20 3.80 -24.78
C PRO A 1016 28.05 4.78 -24.54
N THR A 1017 26.83 4.27 -24.48
CA THR A 1017 25.60 5.05 -24.39
C THR A 1017 24.74 4.50 -23.27
N ILE A 1018 24.21 5.41 -22.45
CA ILE A 1018 23.26 5.09 -21.38
C ILE A 1018 21.91 5.62 -21.82
N TYR A 1019 20.93 4.74 -21.99
CA TYR A 1019 19.54 5.12 -22.22
C TYR A 1019 18.79 5.18 -20.91
N LEU A 1020 18.14 6.32 -20.68
CA LEU A 1020 17.23 6.55 -19.57
C LEU A 1020 15.82 6.63 -20.12
N ILE A 1021 14.96 5.73 -19.65
CA ILE A 1021 13.55 5.65 -20.03
C ILE A 1021 12.75 5.84 -18.76
N LYS A 1022 11.95 6.90 -18.70
CA LYS A 1022 11.13 7.21 -17.51
C LYS A 1022 9.77 7.76 -17.92
N PRO A 1023 8.78 7.81 -17.03
CA PRO A 1023 7.45 8.29 -17.38
C PRO A 1023 7.48 9.78 -17.75
N ASP A 1024 6.54 10.20 -18.60
CA ASP A 1024 6.33 11.59 -19.00
C ASP A 1024 5.67 12.39 -17.88
N LYS A 1025 6.35 12.52 -16.74
CA LYS A 1025 5.92 13.35 -15.59
C LYS A 1025 7.13 14.07 -14.98
N ILE A 1026 6.96 15.34 -14.61
CA ILE A 1026 8.06 16.21 -14.13
C ILE A 1026 8.83 15.61 -12.95
N ARG A 1027 8.16 14.90 -12.03
CA ARG A 1027 8.78 14.30 -10.83
C ARG A 1027 9.94 13.34 -11.12
N TYR A 1028 9.98 12.72 -12.31
CA TYR A 1028 11.04 11.79 -12.71
C TYR A 1028 12.25 12.47 -13.35
N TRP A 1029 12.11 13.76 -13.66
CA TRP A 1029 13.06 14.54 -14.44
C TRP A 1029 13.43 15.85 -13.73
N THR A 1030 13.38 15.90 -12.40
CA THR A 1030 13.83 17.05 -11.62
C THR A 1030 15.37 17.11 -11.57
N ARG A 1031 15.93 18.26 -11.18
CA ARG A 1031 17.39 18.42 -11.04
C ARG A 1031 17.93 17.57 -9.89
N SER A 1032 17.17 17.45 -8.79
CA SER A 1032 17.49 16.55 -7.69
C SER A 1032 17.51 15.07 -8.12
N MET A 1033 16.60 14.67 -9.00
CA MET A 1033 16.59 13.32 -9.57
C MET A 1033 17.82 13.08 -10.46
N ALA A 1034 18.19 14.06 -11.30
CA ALA A 1034 19.41 14.01 -12.11
C ALA A 1034 20.67 13.75 -11.27
N LEU A 1035 20.79 14.40 -10.11
CA LEU A 1035 21.91 14.17 -9.19
C LEU A 1035 21.94 12.70 -8.71
N ARG A 1036 20.77 12.15 -8.35
CA ARG A 1036 20.64 10.78 -7.86
C ARG A 1036 20.95 9.74 -8.94
N ASP A 1037 20.39 9.91 -10.14
CA ASP A 1037 20.63 8.97 -11.23
C ASP A 1037 22.09 8.99 -11.70
N ALA A 1038 22.70 10.17 -11.72
CA ALA A 1038 24.10 10.29 -12.07
C ALA A 1038 25.01 9.64 -11.01
N ASP A 1039 24.68 9.73 -9.71
CA ASP A 1039 25.40 9.01 -8.65
C ASP A 1039 25.27 7.49 -8.83
N LYS A 1040 24.06 6.99 -9.12
CA LYS A 1040 23.84 5.57 -9.41
C LYS A 1040 24.67 5.13 -10.62
N VAL A 1041 24.64 5.90 -11.71
CA VAL A 1041 25.41 5.61 -12.92
C VAL A 1041 26.91 5.62 -12.66
N ALA A 1042 27.40 6.58 -11.88
CA ALA A 1042 28.80 6.63 -11.49
C ALA A 1042 29.20 5.39 -10.68
N ALA A 1043 28.35 4.96 -9.73
CA ALA A 1043 28.56 3.75 -8.95
C ALA A 1043 28.62 2.50 -9.86
N ASP A 1044 27.63 2.29 -10.73
CA ASP A 1044 27.61 1.17 -11.70
C ASP A 1044 28.90 1.11 -12.52
N ILE A 1045 29.37 2.24 -13.07
CA ILE A 1045 30.59 2.31 -13.86
C ILE A 1045 31.83 1.95 -13.03
N MET A 1046 31.88 2.36 -11.75
CA MET A 1046 32.99 2.02 -10.85
C MET A 1046 33.01 0.54 -10.50
N THR A 1047 31.86 -0.07 -10.25
CA THR A 1047 31.73 -1.50 -9.95
C THR A 1047 32.15 -2.36 -11.15
N TRP A 1048 31.84 -1.92 -12.37
CA TRP A 1048 32.27 -2.61 -13.59
C TRP A 1048 33.78 -2.60 -13.82
N ARG A 1049 34.48 -1.54 -13.39
CA ARG A 1049 35.95 -1.50 -13.47
C ARG A 1049 36.59 -2.49 -12.49
N THR A 1050 36.05 -2.61 -11.28
CA THR A 1050 36.57 -3.52 -10.25
C THR A 1050 36.38 -4.99 -10.63
N THR A 1051 35.24 -5.37 -11.21
CA THR A 1051 35.03 -6.75 -11.72
C THR A 1051 35.91 -7.08 -12.92
N PHE A 1052 36.26 -6.08 -13.74
CA PHE A 1052 37.23 -6.25 -14.83
C PHE A 1052 38.66 -6.38 -14.31
N ASP A 1053 39.04 -5.62 -13.29
CA ASP A 1053 40.36 -5.69 -12.66
C ASP A 1053 40.56 -7.04 -11.92
N GLU A 1054 39.54 -7.55 -11.21
CA GLU A 1054 39.60 -8.87 -10.55
C GLU A 1054 39.68 -10.03 -11.56
N LYS A 1055 38.92 -9.97 -12.67
CA LYS A 1055 39.06 -10.96 -13.75
C LYS A 1055 40.40 -10.84 -14.47
N SER A 1056 40.95 -9.63 -14.60
CA SER A 1056 42.27 -9.42 -15.21
C SER A 1056 43.40 -9.93 -14.29
N GLN A 1057 43.28 -9.75 -12.97
CA GLN A 1057 44.18 -10.32 -11.97
C GLN A 1057 44.09 -11.85 -11.93
N ALA A 1058 42.88 -12.43 -11.95
CA ALA A 1058 42.71 -13.88 -12.00
C ALA A 1058 43.29 -14.49 -13.30
N ILE A 1059 43.24 -13.75 -14.41
CA ILE A 1059 43.88 -14.14 -15.67
C ILE A 1059 45.41 -14.01 -15.56
N GLU A 1060 45.95 -12.91 -15.02
CA GLU A 1060 47.40 -12.75 -14.79
C GLU A 1060 48.00 -13.76 -13.80
N GLU A 1061 47.24 -14.14 -12.76
CA GLU A 1061 47.63 -15.20 -11.82
C GLU A 1061 47.56 -16.59 -12.47
N SER A 1062 46.63 -16.82 -13.41
CA SER A 1062 46.58 -18.07 -14.19
C SER A 1062 47.70 -18.22 -15.22
N TYR A 1063 48.33 -17.10 -15.64
CA TYR A 1063 49.51 -17.11 -16.51
C TYR A 1063 50.84 -17.18 -15.74
N ASN A 1064 50.82 -16.94 -14.43
CA ASN A 1064 52.00 -16.97 -13.56
C ASN A 1064 52.05 -18.21 -12.61
N ALA A 1065 51.10 -19.15 -12.75
CA ALA A 1065 51.03 -20.40 -11.98
C ALA A 1065 51.59 -21.61 -12.75
#